data_AF-A0A7S1J0G6-F1
#
_entry.id   AF-A0A7S1J0G6-F1
#
_cell.length_a   1.000
_cell.length_b   1.000
_cell.length_c   1.000
_cell.angle_alpha   90.00
_cell.angle_beta   90.00
_cell.angle_gamma   90.00
#
_symmetry.space_group_name_H-M   'P 1'
#
loop_
_entity.id
_entity.type
_entity.pdbx_description
1 polymer ?
#
loop_
_entity_poly.entity_id
_entity_poly.type
_entity_poly.pdbx_seq_one_letter_code
_entity_poly.pdbx_strand_id
1 'polypeptide(L)'
;MREGRTHECYLRVEDDLHQCKIALSLLKGFHVQADLRAKNPLQKEWSVDEERLLLSLQEGHEPELLTSYKLARKENPKLFNKFVVSEPDLRHHLKELQSNPALEYRYKLLLKDVESSMQEGTNSIHMAQILAREYHKPLPKLHKNVVIKLQSRNGNTGVVEGNAKVLSNHSPHLKSMLQHVTANKYEVKTIQLSEKDRIFDDYPDVFDVFHPSNVSRYVEFTENPQLWTDKEKAQEQLKSLKAKQNTAWEEFQASLQMSREQYVSQIKEMRDAEEEILVKGLNKCLEDDVQHLKYLHQAHMQQELQRMNNRYDVLINDVQDFYNSEHSKLNELNLRFDENERVSAEQQVADAEYHIRNIFPDKGLLKLLILADVLRDPDLRTCCLQRISARVTKFYMSPELGCGLIRSMTISELLSMCSNQQLLTMGQGKGFYFKQELFNKEVGYRQAQMRETYASWTLKDLTDAQIGEQEPWPRLLEEEIQRRRDHTNSFVSIDAQRLNTQLILLDRDRRTATLIKSHKYASIVGTQARQHSGWGKWYWECKIIGFERSNGCTVSIGWDAPRTNYQESYVPGLHPGEEGAHGWMWTSDGLLHHSGVAEDVFMTFDRDDVIGVGLDQDRKLLTFYKNGQQITLLKKKNDLKLPEKYFLYPSICMYSARSKQQVKVVAEFCGPFDCKVPKFFKPYGSGSAGDTAGKRSDGKARPGSA
;
A
#
# COMPACT_ATOMS: atom_id res chain seq x y z
N MET A 1 -35.09 23.74 -60.16
CA MET A 1 -34.58 24.66 -59.13
C MET A 1 -35.01 24.10 -57.79
N ARG A 2 -34.07 23.69 -56.93
CA ARG A 2 -34.38 22.99 -55.67
C ARG A 2 -34.61 24.02 -54.55
N GLU A 3 -35.72 23.86 -53.83
CA GLU A 3 -36.11 24.62 -52.64
C GLU A 3 -35.05 24.46 -51.53
N GLY A 4 -34.52 25.58 -51.03
CA GLY A 4 -33.61 25.61 -49.89
C GLY A 4 -34.40 25.65 -48.58
N ARG A 5 -34.26 24.63 -47.74
CA ARG A 5 -34.81 24.62 -46.38
C ARG A 5 -33.97 25.51 -45.47
N THR A 6 -34.54 26.59 -44.95
CA THR A 6 -34.03 27.28 -43.75
C THR A 6 -34.26 26.41 -42.53
N HIS A 7 -33.24 26.22 -41.68
CA HIS A 7 -33.40 25.61 -40.36
C HIS A 7 -33.35 26.77 -39.35
N GLU A 8 -34.47 27.04 -38.69
CA GLU A 8 -34.49 27.90 -37.52
C GLU A 8 -34.18 27.06 -36.30
N CYS A 9 -33.08 27.37 -35.62
CA CYS A 9 -32.75 26.79 -34.32
C CYS A 9 -32.99 27.85 -33.25
N TYR A 10 -33.76 27.49 -32.23
CA TYR A 10 -34.04 28.32 -31.07
C TYR A 10 -33.15 27.86 -29.91
N LEU A 11 -32.30 28.75 -29.39
CA LEU A 11 -31.64 28.52 -28.11
C LEU A 11 -32.59 28.97 -27.01
N ARG A 12 -33.07 27.99 -26.23
CA ARG A 12 -33.85 28.23 -25.02
C ARG A 12 -32.88 28.15 -23.85
N VAL A 13 -32.60 29.28 -23.23
CA VAL A 13 -31.86 29.34 -21.96
C VAL A 13 -32.91 29.56 -20.88
N GLU A 14 -33.07 28.58 -20.00
CA GLU A 14 -33.90 28.70 -18.80
C GLU A 14 -32.98 28.92 -17.61
N ASP A 15 -33.14 30.09 -16.99
CA ASP A 15 -32.74 30.37 -15.62
C ASP A 15 -33.98 30.98 -14.95
N ASP A 16 -34.16 30.75 -13.65
CA ASP A 16 -35.43 30.87 -12.92
C ASP A 16 -36.00 32.30 -12.85
N LEU A 17 -35.37 33.29 -13.48
CA LEU A 17 -35.79 34.68 -13.44
C LEU A 17 -35.93 35.41 -14.79
N HIS A 18 -35.47 34.88 -15.94
CA HIS A 18 -35.66 35.56 -17.24
C HIS A 18 -35.75 34.59 -18.44
N GLN A 19 -36.80 34.72 -19.27
CA GLN A 19 -36.88 34.04 -20.57
C GLN A 19 -36.39 34.97 -21.69
N CYS A 20 -35.28 34.62 -22.34
CA CYS A 20 -34.85 35.25 -23.59
C CYS A 20 -34.85 34.21 -24.73
N LYS A 21 -35.58 34.49 -25.81
CA LYS A 21 -35.55 33.67 -27.04
C LYS A 21 -34.68 34.37 -28.08
N ILE A 22 -33.56 33.75 -28.44
CA ILE A 22 -32.73 34.22 -29.54
C ILE A 22 -32.94 33.27 -30.72
N ALA A 23 -33.46 33.80 -31.83
CA ALA A 23 -33.61 33.08 -33.08
C ALA A 23 -32.34 33.26 -33.92
N LEU A 24 -31.69 32.15 -34.30
CA LEU A 24 -30.53 32.18 -35.19
C LEU A 24 -30.91 31.55 -36.54
N SER A 25 -30.96 32.38 -37.57
CA SER A 25 -31.17 31.95 -38.95
C SER A 25 -29.82 31.75 -39.63
N LEU A 26 -29.39 30.49 -39.78
CA LEU A 26 -28.15 30.16 -40.48
C LEU A 26 -28.39 30.16 -42.00
N LEU A 27 -28.00 31.25 -42.66
CA LEU A 27 -27.84 31.27 -44.12
C LEU A 27 -26.53 30.57 -44.50
N LYS A 28 -26.64 29.58 -45.39
CA LYS A 28 -25.48 28.82 -45.87
C LYS A 28 -24.66 29.68 -46.83
N GLY A 29 -23.54 30.21 -46.33
CA GLY A 29 -22.51 30.89 -47.12
C GLY A 29 -22.11 32.23 -46.52
N PHE A 30 -21.15 32.21 -45.60
CA PHE A 30 -20.40 33.42 -45.24
C PHE A 30 -18.92 33.10 -45.03
N HIS A 31 -18.09 33.73 -45.86
CA HIS A 31 -16.71 34.07 -45.55
C HIS A 31 -16.72 35.07 -44.39
N VAL A 32 -15.98 34.79 -43.31
CA VAL A 32 -15.74 35.78 -42.26
C VAL A 32 -14.40 36.48 -42.55
N GLN A 33 -14.48 37.69 -43.11
CA GLN A 33 -13.51 38.73 -42.80
C GLN A 33 -13.87 39.24 -41.40
N ALA A 34 -12.96 39.04 -40.43
CA ALA A 34 -13.13 39.54 -39.08
C ALA A 34 -13.00 41.06 -39.08
N ASP A 35 -14.12 41.77 -38.90
CA ASP A 35 -14.12 43.20 -38.62
C ASP A 35 -13.96 43.40 -37.10
N LEU A 36 -12.73 43.74 -36.69
CA LEU A 36 -12.26 43.89 -35.30
C LEU A 36 -12.80 45.14 -34.57
N ARG A 37 -14.08 45.51 -34.76
CA ARG A 37 -14.66 46.74 -34.17
C ARG A 37 -15.99 46.57 -33.42
N ALA A 38 -16.39 45.36 -33.05
CA ALA A 38 -17.47 45.19 -32.09
C ALA A 38 -16.96 45.50 -30.66
N LYS A 39 -17.46 46.58 -30.05
CA LYS A 39 -17.16 46.95 -28.65
C LYS A 39 -17.62 45.83 -27.71
N ASN A 40 -16.76 45.40 -26.80
CA ASN A 40 -17.03 44.33 -25.83
C ASN A 40 -18.31 44.64 -25.03
N PRO A 41 -19.33 43.76 -25.04
CA PRO A 41 -20.60 43.98 -24.35
C PRO A 41 -20.44 44.19 -22.83
N LEU A 42 -19.36 43.67 -22.23
CA LEU A 42 -19.05 43.80 -20.81
C LEU A 42 -18.57 45.21 -20.41
N GLN A 43 -18.27 46.11 -21.35
CA GLN A 43 -17.83 47.49 -21.03
C GLN A 43 -18.90 48.34 -20.33
N LYS A 44 -20.15 47.87 -20.24
CA LYS A 44 -21.27 48.57 -19.60
C LYS A 44 -21.58 48.09 -18.18
N GLU A 45 -21.07 46.93 -17.79
CA GLU A 45 -21.36 46.30 -16.50
C GLU A 45 -20.23 46.53 -15.49
N TRP A 46 -20.56 46.57 -14.20
CA TRP A 46 -19.58 46.69 -13.13
C TRP A 46 -19.02 45.31 -12.78
N SER A 47 -17.70 45.21 -12.68
CA SER A 47 -17.07 43.96 -12.21
C SER A 47 -17.29 43.79 -10.70
N VAL A 48 -17.27 42.54 -10.23
CA VAL A 48 -17.34 42.23 -8.79
C VAL A 48 -16.20 42.92 -8.03
N ASP A 49 -15.00 42.97 -8.62
CA ASP A 49 -13.83 43.61 -8.03
C ASP A 49 -13.94 45.15 -8.03
N GLU A 50 -14.55 45.75 -9.05
CA GLU A 50 -14.91 47.17 -9.05
C GLU A 50 -15.87 47.50 -7.90
N GLU A 51 -16.89 46.66 -7.68
CA GLU A 51 -17.86 46.84 -6.61
C GLU A 51 -17.26 46.63 -5.22
N ARG A 52 -16.38 45.63 -5.04
CA ARG A 52 -15.59 45.44 -3.80
C ARG A 52 -14.75 46.66 -3.49
N LEU A 53 -14.05 47.21 -4.49
CA LEU A 53 -13.26 48.41 -4.32
C LEU A 53 -14.15 49.60 -3.91
N LEU A 54 -15.31 49.79 -4.55
CA LEU A 54 -16.22 50.89 -4.21
C LEU A 54 -16.76 50.81 -2.79
N LEU A 55 -17.08 49.61 -2.30
CA LEU A 55 -17.52 49.39 -0.93
C LEU A 55 -16.39 49.64 0.07
N SER A 56 -15.17 49.17 -0.22
CA SER A 56 -14.00 49.44 0.63
C SER A 56 -13.64 50.93 0.72
N LEU A 57 -13.88 51.69 -0.35
CA LEU A 57 -13.67 53.14 -0.40
C LEU A 57 -14.78 53.94 0.31
N GLN A 58 -15.95 53.33 0.57
CA GLN A 58 -17.04 53.96 1.31
C GLN A 58 -16.80 53.97 2.82
N GLU A 59 -16.16 52.93 3.37
CA GLU A 59 -15.88 52.82 4.81
C GLU A 59 -14.65 53.62 5.25
N GLY A 60 -13.73 53.90 4.32
CA GLY A 60 -12.66 54.87 4.52
C GLY A 60 -13.19 56.29 4.35
N HIS A 61 -13.12 57.14 5.38
CA HIS A 61 -13.48 58.56 5.33
C HIS A 61 -12.54 59.39 4.42
N GLU A 62 -12.41 59.08 3.12
CA GLU A 62 -11.65 59.87 2.16
C GLU A 62 -12.54 60.81 1.33
N PRO A 63 -12.19 62.10 1.16
CA PRO A 63 -13.01 63.05 0.42
C PRO A 63 -13.02 62.89 -1.11
N GLU A 64 -12.29 61.95 -1.71
CA GLU A 64 -12.10 61.90 -3.18
C GLU A 64 -12.26 60.51 -3.80
N LEU A 65 -13.47 59.94 -3.71
CA LEU A 65 -13.85 58.63 -4.29
C LEU A 65 -13.40 58.44 -5.76
N LEU A 66 -13.50 59.49 -6.58
CA LEU A 66 -13.11 59.44 -7.99
C LEU A 66 -11.58 59.37 -8.18
N THR A 67 -10.81 60.02 -7.32
CA THR A 67 -9.33 60.02 -7.39
C THR A 67 -8.78 58.63 -7.05
N SER A 68 -9.27 58.03 -5.97
CA SER A 68 -8.86 56.69 -5.52
C SER A 68 -9.28 55.60 -6.53
N TYR A 69 -10.47 55.71 -7.14
CA TYR A 69 -10.90 54.82 -8.22
C TYR A 69 -10.00 54.91 -9.46
N LYS A 70 -9.63 56.13 -9.89
CA LYS A 70 -8.74 56.34 -11.05
C LYS A 70 -7.33 55.80 -10.79
N LEU A 71 -6.82 55.93 -9.57
CA LEU A 71 -5.50 55.41 -9.20
C LEU A 71 -5.48 53.88 -9.25
N ALA A 72 -6.43 53.21 -8.60
CA ALA A 72 -6.53 51.74 -8.60
C ALA A 72 -6.67 51.18 -10.02
N ARG A 73 -7.43 51.87 -10.89
CA ARG A 73 -7.56 51.50 -12.30
C ARG A 73 -6.28 51.67 -13.10
N LYS A 74 -5.50 52.73 -12.83
CA LYS A 74 -4.20 52.93 -13.47
C LYS A 74 -3.24 51.80 -13.13
N GLU A 75 -3.28 51.33 -11.89
CA GLU A 75 -2.44 50.22 -11.42
C GLU A 75 -2.88 48.87 -11.98
N ASN A 76 -4.19 48.62 -12.07
CA ASN A 76 -4.74 47.33 -12.52
C ASN A 76 -5.90 47.47 -13.51
N PRO A 77 -5.66 47.88 -14.77
CA PRO A 77 -6.72 48.18 -15.73
C PRO A 77 -7.59 46.98 -16.12
N LYS A 78 -7.16 45.75 -15.83
CA LYS A 78 -7.90 44.51 -16.13
C LYS A 78 -9.05 44.22 -15.15
N LEU A 79 -9.01 44.79 -13.94
CA LEU A 79 -10.08 44.63 -12.95
C LEU A 79 -11.29 45.53 -13.27
N PHE A 80 -11.11 46.49 -14.18
CA PHE A 80 -12.09 47.53 -14.45
C PHE A 80 -12.71 47.36 -15.83
N ASN A 81 -14.02 47.09 -15.86
CA ASN A 81 -14.79 46.98 -17.09
C ASN A 81 -15.11 48.35 -17.67
N LYS A 82 -15.26 49.38 -16.82
CA LYS A 82 -15.71 50.71 -17.24
C LYS A 82 -14.56 51.66 -17.58
N PHE A 83 -14.55 52.13 -18.84
CA PHE A 83 -13.46 52.96 -19.36
C PHE A 83 -13.55 54.44 -18.98
N VAL A 84 -14.74 54.95 -18.71
CA VAL A 84 -14.99 56.34 -18.30
C VAL A 84 -16.11 56.29 -17.27
N VAL A 85 -15.84 56.79 -16.07
CA VAL A 85 -16.82 56.83 -14.98
C VAL A 85 -16.71 58.18 -14.30
N SER A 86 -17.84 58.86 -14.11
CA SER A 86 -17.91 60.11 -13.37
C SER A 86 -18.22 59.84 -11.89
N GLU A 87 -17.92 60.80 -11.01
CA GLU A 87 -18.23 60.64 -9.58
C GLU A 87 -19.73 60.43 -9.29
N PRO A 88 -20.66 61.13 -9.99
CA PRO A 88 -22.08 60.81 -9.91
C PRO A 88 -22.42 59.36 -10.27
N ASP A 89 -21.76 58.77 -11.26
CA ASP A 89 -22.01 57.38 -11.67
C ASP A 89 -21.56 56.38 -10.59
N LEU A 90 -20.41 56.64 -9.95
CA LEU A 90 -19.91 55.82 -8.83
C LEU A 90 -20.88 55.89 -7.65
N ARG A 91 -21.33 57.09 -7.28
CA ARG A 91 -22.27 57.29 -6.16
C ARG A 91 -23.65 56.73 -6.46
N HIS A 92 -24.13 56.84 -7.70
CA HIS A 92 -25.38 56.25 -8.13
C HIS A 92 -25.33 54.73 -8.03
N HIS A 93 -24.28 54.10 -8.55
CA HIS A 93 -24.14 52.64 -8.50
C HIS A 93 -23.99 52.11 -7.07
N LEU A 94 -23.24 52.81 -6.23
CA LEU A 94 -23.10 52.45 -4.83
C LEU A 94 -24.45 52.50 -4.10
N LYS A 95 -25.25 53.55 -4.37
CA LYS A 95 -26.61 53.67 -3.83
C LYS A 95 -27.53 52.58 -4.39
N GLU A 96 -27.38 52.23 -5.68
CA GLU A 96 -28.14 51.16 -6.32
C GLU A 96 -27.82 49.79 -5.69
N LEU A 97 -26.55 49.47 -5.44
CA LEU A 97 -26.14 48.27 -4.71
C LEU A 97 -26.75 48.21 -3.30
N GLN A 98 -26.82 49.35 -2.61
CA GLN A 98 -27.33 49.42 -1.23
C GLN A 98 -28.86 49.35 -1.13
N SER A 99 -29.59 49.83 -2.14
CA SER A 99 -31.03 50.05 -2.05
C SER A 99 -31.88 49.23 -3.01
N ASN A 100 -31.28 48.54 -3.98
CA ASN A 100 -32.01 47.68 -4.91
C ASN A 100 -32.23 46.28 -4.31
N PRO A 101 -33.48 45.83 -4.08
CA PRO A 101 -33.78 44.51 -3.52
C PRO A 101 -33.21 43.34 -4.34
N ALA A 102 -33.08 43.51 -5.66
CA ALA A 102 -32.49 42.50 -6.54
C ALA A 102 -30.97 42.33 -6.33
N LEU A 103 -30.30 43.34 -5.76
CA LEU A 103 -28.87 43.33 -5.46
C LEU A 103 -28.57 43.14 -3.98
N GLU A 104 -29.60 43.04 -3.11
CA GLU A 104 -29.44 42.97 -1.65
C GLU A 104 -28.56 41.79 -1.22
N TYR A 105 -28.75 40.62 -1.84
CA TYR A 105 -27.93 39.44 -1.55
C TYR A 105 -26.47 39.65 -1.96
N ARG A 106 -26.24 40.22 -3.15
CA ARG A 106 -24.89 40.53 -3.67
C ARG A 106 -24.19 41.57 -2.80
N TYR A 107 -24.90 42.62 -2.38
CA TYR A 107 -24.40 43.64 -1.46
C TYR A 107 -23.99 43.03 -0.11
N LYS A 108 -24.84 42.21 0.52
CA LYS A 108 -24.52 41.55 1.81
C LYS A 108 -23.29 40.65 1.72
N LEU A 109 -23.14 39.92 0.62
CA LEU A 109 -22.00 39.04 0.39
C LEU A 109 -20.70 39.84 0.23
N LEU A 110 -20.74 40.90 -0.59
CA LEU A 110 -19.60 41.78 -0.80
C LEU A 110 -19.20 42.55 0.45
N LEU A 111 -20.17 43.03 1.23
CA LEU A 111 -19.90 43.74 2.48
C LEU A 111 -19.21 42.81 3.49
N LYS A 112 -19.70 41.58 3.64
CA LYS A 112 -19.08 40.57 4.51
C LYS A 112 -17.64 40.23 4.07
N ASP A 113 -17.39 40.14 2.76
CA ASP A 113 -16.05 39.90 2.22
C ASP A 113 -15.11 41.08 2.52
N VAL A 114 -15.58 42.32 2.36
CA VAL A 114 -14.80 43.53 2.67
C VAL A 114 -14.52 43.63 4.17
N GLU A 115 -15.53 43.43 5.03
CA GLU A 115 -15.40 43.42 6.49
C GLU A 115 -14.40 42.35 6.97
N SER A 116 -14.47 41.14 6.39
CA SER A 116 -13.53 40.05 6.72
C SER A 116 -12.10 40.42 6.33
N SER A 117 -11.91 41.04 5.16
CA SER A 117 -10.60 41.51 4.70
C SER A 117 -10.02 42.63 5.58
N MET A 118 -10.89 43.52 6.11
CA MET A 118 -10.48 44.58 7.03
C MET A 118 -10.12 44.05 8.43
N GLN A 119 -10.82 43.02 8.93
CA GLN A 119 -10.48 42.36 10.20
C GLN A 119 -9.12 41.65 10.15
N GLU A 120 -8.67 41.22 8.98
CA GLU A 120 -7.35 40.64 8.76
C GLU A 120 -6.21 41.68 8.68
N GLY A 121 -6.50 42.97 8.90
CA GLY A 121 -5.48 44.03 9.02
C GLY A 121 -4.81 44.42 7.70
N THR A 122 -5.38 44.03 6.55
CA THR A 122 -4.88 44.43 5.24
C THR A 122 -5.44 45.81 4.85
N ASN A 123 -4.61 46.85 4.97
CA ASN A 123 -4.92 48.16 4.38
C ASN A 123 -5.11 48.00 2.86
N SER A 124 -6.10 48.70 2.28
CA SER A 124 -6.56 48.50 0.89
C SER A 124 -5.46 48.61 -0.19
N ILE A 125 -4.38 49.34 0.10
CA ILE A 125 -3.20 49.51 -0.78
C ILE A 125 -2.33 48.24 -0.80
N HIS A 126 -2.36 47.40 0.24
CA HIS A 126 -1.54 46.18 0.33
C HIS A 126 -2.09 45.02 -0.50
N MET A 127 -3.42 44.93 -0.67
CA MET A 127 -4.07 43.96 -1.55
C MET A 127 -3.65 44.14 -3.02
N ALA A 128 -3.55 45.40 -3.48
CA ALA A 128 -3.07 45.70 -4.84
C ALA A 128 -1.60 45.29 -5.07
N GLN A 129 -0.77 45.34 -4.01
CA GLN A 129 0.65 44.96 -4.08
C GLN A 129 0.88 43.45 -4.00
N ILE A 130 0.01 42.71 -3.32
CA ILE A 130 0.08 41.24 -3.23
C ILE A 130 -0.28 40.61 -4.58
N LEU A 131 -1.34 41.09 -5.23
CA LEU A 131 -1.73 40.65 -6.58
C LEU A 131 -0.66 40.96 -7.65
N ALA A 132 0.20 41.96 -7.42
CA ALA A 132 1.28 42.32 -8.33
C ALA A 132 2.52 41.42 -8.23
N ARG A 133 2.69 40.63 -7.15
CA ARG A 133 3.89 39.77 -6.96
C ARG A 133 3.79 38.39 -7.58
N GLU A 134 2.59 37.93 -7.94
CA GLU A 134 2.38 36.55 -8.43
C GLU A 134 2.61 36.35 -9.93
N TYR A 135 2.80 37.40 -10.72
CA TYR A 135 3.03 37.26 -12.17
C TYR A 135 4.44 37.70 -12.60
N HIS A 136 5.29 36.70 -12.81
CA HIS A 136 6.56 36.70 -13.54
C HIS A 136 7.80 37.37 -12.89
N LYS A 137 8.69 36.53 -12.32
CA LYS A 137 10.13 36.83 -12.25
C LYS A 137 10.82 36.35 -13.54
N PRO A 138 11.37 37.23 -14.40
CA PRO A 138 12.25 36.79 -15.47
C PRO A 138 13.59 36.32 -14.90
N LEU A 139 14.07 35.16 -15.34
CA LEU A 139 15.38 34.61 -14.97
C LEU A 139 16.52 35.56 -15.39
N PRO A 140 17.56 35.75 -14.56
CA PRO A 140 18.70 36.60 -14.89
C PRO A 140 19.48 36.03 -16.08
N LYS A 141 19.70 36.85 -17.12
CA LYS A 141 20.51 36.47 -18.29
C LYS A 141 21.96 36.24 -17.87
N LEU A 142 22.40 34.98 -17.84
CA LEU A 142 23.79 34.59 -17.62
C LEU A 142 24.64 34.99 -18.84
N HIS A 143 25.73 35.74 -18.62
CA HIS A 143 26.68 36.06 -19.69
C HIS A 143 27.48 34.80 -20.09
N LYS A 144 27.35 34.38 -21.35
CA LYS A 144 28.18 33.32 -21.96
C LYS A 144 29.53 33.91 -22.34
N ASN A 145 30.63 33.31 -21.88
CA ASN A 145 31.99 33.86 -22.05
C ASN A 145 33.04 32.79 -22.35
N VAL A 146 32.62 31.57 -22.72
CA VAL A 146 33.48 30.49 -23.19
C VAL A 146 32.96 29.94 -24.50
N VAL A 147 33.87 29.71 -25.44
CA VAL A 147 33.63 29.05 -26.72
C VAL A 147 34.32 27.68 -26.70
N ILE A 148 33.55 26.62 -26.90
CA ILE A 148 34.02 25.23 -26.94
C ILE A 148 34.05 24.77 -28.39
N LYS A 149 35.25 24.56 -28.93
CA LYS A 149 35.46 24.00 -30.28
C LYS A 149 35.51 22.48 -30.19
N LEU A 150 34.71 21.80 -31.01
CA LEU A 150 34.50 20.36 -30.96
C LEU A 150 34.99 19.70 -32.24
N GLN A 151 35.65 18.56 -32.10
CA GLN A 151 36.05 17.71 -33.21
C GLN A 151 35.84 16.22 -32.90
N SER A 152 34.93 15.60 -33.64
CA SER A 152 34.66 14.17 -33.61
C SER A 152 35.58 13.38 -34.56
N ARG A 153 35.77 12.08 -34.30
CA ARG A 153 36.42 11.15 -35.25
C ARG A 153 35.64 10.99 -36.55
N ASN A 154 34.32 11.13 -36.49
CA ASN A 154 33.44 11.03 -37.66
C ASN A 154 33.47 12.29 -38.54
N GLY A 155 34.33 13.27 -38.22
CA GLY A 155 34.45 14.52 -38.97
C GLY A 155 33.45 15.60 -38.55
N ASN A 156 32.58 15.33 -37.58
CA ASN A 156 31.67 16.33 -37.03
C ASN A 156 32.47 17.40 -36.27
N THR A 157 32.38 18.65 -36.73
CA THR A 157 32.94 19.81 -36.05
C THR A 157 31.83 20.75 -35.63
N GLY A 158 31.98 21.40 -34.49
CA GLY A 158 31.00 22.40 -34.04
C GLY A 158 31.56 23.34 -33.00
N VAL A 159 30.76 24.35 -32.69
CA VAL A 159 31.07 25.36 -31.69
C VAL A 159 29.88 25.47 -30.74
N VAL A 160 30.14 25.38 -29.44
CA VAL A 160 29.13 25.54 -28.39
C VAL A 160 29.58 26.63 -27.43
N GLU A 161 28.66 27.51 -27.04
CA GLU A 161 28.93 28.60 -26.11
C GLU A 161 28.31 28.32 -24.75
N GLY A 162 29.05 28.64 -23.68
CA GLY A 162 28.59 28.47 -22.31
C GLY A 162 29.20 29.47 -21.33
N ASN A 163 28.81 29.37 -20.07
CA ASN A 163 29.32 30.20 -18.99
C ASN A 163 30.53 29.55 -18.30
N ALA A 164 31.68 30.25 -18.26
CA ALA A 164 32.93 29.75 -17.69
C ALA A 164 32.80 29.31 -16.23
N LYS A 165 32.11 30.12 -15.42
CA LYS A 165 31.98 29.91 -13.98
C LYS A 165 31.12 28.70 -13.70
N VAL A 166 30.03 28.55 -14.45
CA VAL A 166 29.12 27.41 -14.35
C VAL A 166 29.83 26.12 -14.77
N LEU A 167 30.48 26.09 -15.94
CA LEU A 167 31.17 24.91 -16.46
C LEU A 167 32.34 24.46 -15.58
N SER A 168 33.10 25.41 -15.00
CA SER A 168 34.22 25.11 -14.11
C SER A 168 33.81 24.63 -12.72
N ASN A 169 32.59 24.91 -12.29
CA ASN A 169 32.06 24.39 -11.03
C ASN A 169 31.65 22.92 -11.15
N HIS A 170 31.09 22.52 -12.30
CA HIS A 170 30.59 21.16 -12.51
C HIS A 170 31.66 20.17 -13.00
N SER A 171 32.61 20.61 -13.82
CA SER A 171 33.68 19.74 -14.34
C SER A 171 35.06 20.16 -13.83
N PRO A 172 35.72 19.32 -13.00
CA PRO A 172 37.12 19.52 -12.61
C PRO A 172 38.07 19.53 -13.82
N HIS A 173 37.73 18.77 -14.87
CA HIS A 173 38.54 18.72 -16.09
C HIS A 173 38.46 20.04 -16.86
N LEU A 174 37.25 20.57 -17.09
CA LEU A 174 37.06 21.88 -17.73
C LEU A 174 37.63 23.01 -16.86
N LYS A 175 37.55 22.91 -15.53
CA LYS A 175 38.20 23.85 -14.61
C LYS A 175 39.71 23.93 -14.86
N SER A 176 40.39 22.78 -14.98
CA SER A 176 41.83 22.72 -15.29
C SER A 176 42.12 23.34 -16.66
N MET A 177 41.35 22.98 -17.69
CA MET A 177 41.52 23.55 -19.04
C MET A 177 41.34 25.08 -19.03
N LEU A 178 40.31 25.60 -18.37
CA LEU A 178 40.01 27.03 -18.27
C LEU A 178 41.01 27.82 -17.41
N GLN A 179 41.77 27.15 -16.53
CA GLN A 179 42.88 27.73 -15.77
C GLN A 179 44.15 27.87 -16.63
N HIS A 180 44.38 26.95 -17.58
CA HIS A 180 45.52 27.01 -18.51
C HIS A 180 45.30 27.95 -19.70
N VAL A 181 44.06 28.33 -19.99
CA VAL A 181 43.76 29.40 -20.95
C VAL A 181 44.08 30.75 -20.30
N THR A 182 45.28 31.26 -20.58
CA THR A 182 45.66 32.65 -20.27
C THR A 182 44.69 33.60 -20.97
N ALA A 183 43.99 34.45 -20.23
CA ALA A 183 43.22 35.54 -20.82
C ALA A 183 43.25 36.79 -19.93
N ASN A 184 43.52 37.91 -20.59
CA ASN A 184 43.14 39.24 -20.13
C ASN A 184 41.65 39.25 -19.73
N LYS A 185 41.29 40.12 -18.78
CA LYS A 185 39.98 40.17 -18.09
C LYS A 185 38.74 40.35 -19.01
N TYR A 186 38.93 40.49 -20.32
CA TYR A 186 37.92 40.85 -21.32
C TYR A 186 37.85 39.93 -22.55
N GLU A 187 38.69 38.89 -22.67
CA GLU A 187 38.64 37.97 -23.82
C GLU A 187 37.79 36.73 -23.57
N VAL A 188 37.05 36.32 -24.61
CA VAL A 188 36.28 35.06 -24.63
C VAL A 188 37.26 33.88 -24.57
N LYS A 189 37.17 33.06 -23.52
CA LYS A 189 38.05 31.89 -23.38
C LYS A 189 37.66 30.83 -24.40
N THR A 190 38.63 30.32 -25.15
CA THR A 190 38.39 29.23 -26.10
C THR A 190 39.03 27.94 -25.59
N ILE A 191 38.25 26.86 -25.55
CA ILE A 191 38.73 25.50 -25.24
C ILE A 191 38.42 24.57 -26.42
N GLN A 192 39.26 23.56 -26.63
CA GLN A 192 39.12 22.58 -27.71
C GLN A 192 38.97 21.18 -27.11
N LEU A 193 37.95 20.44 -27.54
CA LEU A 193 37.74 19.03 -27.22
C LEU A 193 37.77 18.22 -28.52
N SER A 194 38.70 17.28 -28.63
CA SER A 194 38.88 16.48 -29.85
C SER A 194 39.01 14.99 -29.53
N GLU A 195 38.22 14.16 -30.22
CA GLU A 195 38.35 12.70 -30.16
C GLU A 195 39.60 12.19 -30.90
N LYS A 196 40.34 13.09 -31.55
CA LYS A 196 41.65 12.82 -32.17
C LYS A 196 42.81 13.12 -31.22
N ASP A 197 42.54 13.55 -30.00
CA ASP A 197 43.58 13.73 -28.99
C ASP A 197 44.15 12.37 -28.58
N ARG A 198 45.46 12.31 -28.34
CA ARG A 198 46.21 11.06 -28.06
C ARG A 198 45.63 10.24 -26.90
N ILE A 199 44.96 10.90 -25.96
CA ILE A 199 44.30 10.26 -24.82
C ILE A 199 43.17 9.30 -25.24
N PHE A 200 42.65 9.42 -26.46
CA PHE A 200 41.60 8.58 -26.99
C PHE A 200 42.12 7.48 -27.94
N ASP A 201 43.40 7.48 -28.31
CA ASP A 201 43.97 6.56 -29.32
C ASP A 201 43.78 5.09 -28.95
N ASP A 202 43.84 4.76 -27.65
CA ASP A 202 43.65 3.40 -27.12
C ASP A 202 42.19 2.91 -27.14
N TYR A 203 41.23 3.79 -27.50
CA TYR A 203 39.81 3.48 -27.52
C TYR A 203 39.31 3.47 -28.97
N PRO A 204 39.07 2.29 -29.59
CA PRO A 204 38.65 2.22 -30.99
C PRO A 204 37.27 2.87 -31.21
N ASP A 205 36.34 2.68 -30.27
CA ASP A 205 34.98 3.22 -30.34
C ASP A 205 34.70 4.28 -29.27
N VAL A 206 34.77 5.54 -29.68
CA VAL A 206 34.49 6.74 -28.86
C VAL A 206 33.04 7.23 -28.99
N PHE A 207 32.26 6.59 -29.88
CA PHE A 207 30.81 6.79 -30.08
C PHE A 207 30.35 8.23 -30.40
N ASP A 208 31.22 9.09 -30.92
CA ASP A 208 30.90 10.49 -31.24
C ASP A 208 30.43 11.26 -29.99
N VAL A 209 31.17 11.09 -28.88
CA VAL A 209 30.90 11.70 -27.59
C VAL A 209 30.95 13.23 -27.66
N PHE A 210 31.87 13.80 -28.46
CA PHE A 210 32.00 15.25 -28.67
C PHE A 210 31.13 15.80 -29.79
N HIS A 211 30.12 15.04 -30.24
CA HIS A 211 29.12 15.57 -31.16
C HIS A 211 28.49 16.86 -30.60
N PRO A 212 28.29 17.93 -31.41
CA PRO A 212 27.80 19.22 -30.92
C PRO A 212 26.51 19.16 -30.13
N SER A 213 25.59 18.25 -30.49
CA SER A 213 24.33 18.05 -29.75
C SER A 213 24.52 17.47 -28.35
N ASN A 214 25.54 16.63 -28.10
CA ASN A 214 25.82 16.08 -26.78
C ASN A 214 26.40 17.16 -25.86
N VAL A 215 27.34 17.95 -26.39
CA VAL A 215 27.97 19.04 -25.64
C VAL A 215 26.99 20.19 -25.41
N SER A 216 26.10 20.48 -26.35
CA SER A 216 25.04 21.48 -26.14
C SER A 216 24.09 21.09 -25.00
N ARG A 217 23.69 19.81 -24.92
CA ARG A 217 22.86 19.29 -23.82
C ARG A 217 23.60 19.34 -22.48
N TYR A 218 24.90 19.06 -22.49
CA TYR A 218 25.74 19.22 -21.31
C TYR A 218 25.76 20.68 -20.83
N VAL A 219 25.95 21.65 -21.72
CA VAL A 219 25.91 23.07 -21.36
C VAL A 219 24.53 23.45 -20.79
N GLU A 220 23.44 23.02 -21.43
CA GLU A 220 22.07 23.27 -20.98
C GLU A 220 21.78 22.66 -19.60
N PHE A 221 22.32 21.47 -19.32
CA PHE A 221 22.29 20.84 -17.99
C PHE A 221 23.02 21.69 -16.95
N THR A 222 24.26 22.11 -17.25
CA THR A 222 25.05 22.91 -16.29
C THR A 222 24.44 24.27 -16.00
N GLU A 223 23.70 24.85 -16.95
CA GLU A 223 22.95 26.11 -16.74
C GLU A 223 21.72 25.91 -15.84
N ASN A 224 21.19 24.69 -15.73
CA ASN A 224 20.01 24.37 -14.92
C ASN A 224 20.16 23.04 -14.12
N PRO A 225 21.13 22.94 -13.19
CA PRO A 225 21.46 21.68 -12.52
C PRO A 225 20.37 21.22 -11.53
N GLN A 226 19.53 22.14 -11.05
CA GLN A 226 18.46 21.86 -10.07
C GLN A 226 17.13 21.44 -10.69
N LEU A 227 17.02 21.30 -12.02
CA LEU A 227 15.78 20.90 -12.71
C LEU A 227 15.11 19.65 -12.10
N TRP A 228 15.90 18.70 -11.61
CA TRP A 228 15.40 17.50 -10.95
C TRP A 228 14.83 17.78 -9.56
N THR A 229 15.54 18.55 -8.75
CA THR A 229 15.10 18.94 -7.40
C THR A 229 13.85 19.82 -7.47
N ASP A 230 13.76 20.70 -8.48
CA ASP A 230 12.61 21.56 -8.71
C ASP A 230 11.39 20.73 -9.15
N LYS A 231 11.60 19.72 -10.01
CA LYS A 231 10.56 18.76 -10.36
C LYS A 231 10.06 17.98 -9.15
N GLU A 232 10.96 17.45 -8.33
CA GLU A 232 10.60 16.66 -7.13
C GLU A 232 9.82 17.51 -6.12
N LYS A 233 10.25 18.75 -5.87
CA LYS A 233 9.53 19.70 -5.00
C LYS A 233 8.14 20.01 -5.53
N ALA A 234 8.00 20.29 -6.84
CA ALA A 234 6.70 20.55 -7.45
C ALA A 234 5.77 19.32 -7.38
N GLN A 235 6.32 18.11 -7.55
CA GLN A 235 5.56 16.86 -7.39
C GLN A 235 5.14 16.60 -5.95
N GLU A 236 5.98 16.89 -4.97
CA GLU A 236 5.67 16.74 -3.55
C GLU A 236 4.62 17.77 -3.10
N GLN A 237 4.73 19.01 -3.58
CA GLN A 237 3.68 20.03 -3.40
C GLN A 237 2.34 19.55 -3.98
N LEU A 238 2.34 19.04 -5.21
CA LEU A 238 1.13 18.50 -5.84
C LEU A 238 0.53 17.31 -5.05
N LYS A 239 1.36 16.42 -4.52
CA LYS A 239 0.91 15.31 -3.66
C LYS A 239 0.30 15.84 -2.35
N SER A 240 0.94 16.83 -1.72
CA SER A 240 0.46 17.41 -0.47
C SER A 240 -0.88 18.14 -0.64
N LEU A 241 -1.07 18.83 -1.77
CA LEU A 241 -2.33 19.50 -2.11
C LEU A 241 -3.44 18.47 -2.35
N LYS A 242 -3.16 17.40 -3.11
CA LYS A 242 -4.11 16.29 -3.31
C LYS A 242 -4.48 15.58 -2.00
N ALA A 243 -3.52 15.39 -1.11
CA ALA A 243 -3.78 14.78 0.18
C ALA A 243 -4.67 15.65 1.08
N LYS A 244 -4.38 16.96 1.17
CA LYS A 244 -5.22 17.93 1.91
C LYS A 244 -6.64 18.00 1.36
N GLN A 245 -6.77 17.99 0.03
CA GLN A 245 -8.07 17.98 -0.64
C GLN A 245 -8.85 16.71 -0.30
N ASN A 246 -8.23 15.53 -0.35
CA ASN A 246 -8.88 14.27 -0.01
C ASN A 246 -9.31 14.22 1.47
N THR A 247 -8.49 14.68 2.40
CA THR A 247 -8.85 14.68 3.82
C THR A 247 -10.00 15.66 4.10
N ALA A 248 -9.96 16.86 3.53
CA ALA A 248 -11.05 17.83 3.67
C ALA A 248 -12.36 17.30 3.03
N TRP A 249 -12.25 16.57 1.93
CA TRP A 249 -13.36 15.91 1.27
C TRP A 249 -13.99 14.80 2.13
N GLU A 250 -13.16 13.93 2.71
CA GLU A 250 -13.62 12.83 3.59
C GLU A 250 -14.30 13.37 4.86
N GLU A 251 -13.72 14.39 5.50
CA GLU A 251 -14.31 15.04 6.68
C GLU A 251 -15.65 15.71 6.36
N PHE A 252 -15.75 16.37 5.21
CA PHE A 252 -16.98 17.04 4.79
C PHE A 252 -18.07 16.03 4.37
N GLN A 253 -17.71 14.95 3.68
CA GLN A 253 -18.63 13.84 3.38
C GLN A 253 -19.17 13.20 4.66
N ALA A 254 -18.32 12.97 5.65
CA ALA A 254 -18.74 12.43 6.94
C ALA A 254 -19.72 13.36 7.66
N SER A 255 -19.46 14.67 7.66
CA SER A 255 -20.36 15.68 8.25
C SER A 255 -21.72 15.72 7.56
N LEU A 256 -21.77 15.68 6.22
CA LEU A 256 -23.02 15.62 5.47
C LEU A 256 -23.81 14.34 5.74
N GLN A 257 -23.11 13.20 5.81
CA GLN A 257 -23.74 11.92 6.10
C GLN A 257 -24.34 11.88 7.52
N MET A 258 -23.62 12.41 8.51
CA MET A 258 -24.14 12.52 9.88
C MET A 258 -25.38 13.40 9.96
N SER A 259 -25.38 14.57 9.29
CA SER A 259 -26.56 15.44 9.23
C SER A 259 -27.76 14.72 8.59
N ARG A 260 -27.54 14.02 7.47
CA ARG A 260 -28.58 13.21 6.81
C ARG A 260 -29.18 12.16 7.75
N GLU A 261 -28.34 11.42 8.46
CA GLU A 261 -28.80 10.37 9.39
C GLU A 261 -29.63 10.95 10.55
N GLN A 262 -29.24 12.12 11.07
CA GLN A 262 -30.01 12.83 12.09
C GLN A 262 -31.40 13.25 11.60
N TYR A 263 -31.50 13.84 10.41
CA TYR A 263 -32.80 14.25 9.84
C TYR A 263 -33.71 13.06 9.55
N VAL A 264 -33.17 11.96 9.01
CA VAL A 264 -33.94 10.74 8.78
C VAL A 264 -34.44 10.13 10.10
N SER A 265 -33.63 10.17 11.17
CA SER A 265 -34.06 9.71 12.49
C SER A 265 -35.21 10.54 13.05
N GLN A 266 -35.12 11.86 12.97
CA GLN A 266 -36.18 12.78 13.44
C GLN A 266 -37.52 12.53 12.72
N ILE A 267 -37.48 12.31 11.40
CA ILE A 267 -38.70 12.02 10.62
C ILE A 267 -39.32 10.69 11.03
N LYS A 268 -38.51 9.66 11.32
CA LYS A 268 -39.01 8.37 11.81
C LYS A 268 -39.64 8.48 13.19
N GLU A 269 -39.01 9.22 14.10
CA GLU A 269 -39.56 9.48 15.43
C GLU A 269 -40.91 10.22 15.37
N MET A 270 -41.04 11.20 14.47
CA MET A 270 -42.32 11.88 14.23
C MET A 270 -43.40 10.94 13.70
N ARG A 271 -43.05 10.06 12.75
CA ARG A 271 -43.96 9.04 12.22
C ARG A 271 -44.48 8.12 13.32
N ASP A 272 -43.59 7.59 14.15
CA ASP A 272 -43.93 6.63 15.20
C ASP A 272 -44.82 7.29 16.29
N ALA A 273 -44.55 8.56 16.63
CA ALA A 273 -45.38 9.33 17.55
C ALA A 273 -46.79 9.61 17.00
N GLU A 274 -46.91 9.96 15.72
CA GLU A 274 -48.22 10.15 15.08
C GLU A 274 -49.00 8.85 14.94
N GLU A 275 -48.33 7.74 14.63
CA GLU A 275 -48.91 6.40 14.59
C GLU A 275 -49.51 6.04 15.96
N GLU A 276 -48.77 6.28 17.05
CA GLU A 276 -49.25 5.98 18.40
C GLU A 276 -50.49 6.79 18.78
N ILE A 277 -50.51 8.09 18.44
CA ILE A 277 -51.66 8.97 18.69
C ILE A 277 -52.88 8.50 17.89
N LEU A 278 -52.68 8.14 16.62
CA LEU A 278 -53.74 7.67 15.74
C LEU A 278 -54.31 6.34 16.24
N VAL A 279 -53.47 5.38 16.60
CA VAL A 279 -53.88 4.07 17.15
C VAL A 279 -54.66 4.25 18.45
N LYS A 280 -54.21 5.12 19.36
CA LYS A 280 -54.92 5.41 20.62
C LYS A 280 -56.28 6.08 20.38
N GLY A 281 -56.35 7.07 19.48
CA GLY A 281 -57.59 7.74 19.13
C GLY A 281 -58.61 6.79 18.50
N LEU A 282 -58.14 5.92 17.60
CA LEU A 282 -58.99 4.99 16.87
C LEU A 282 -59.40 3.77 17.70
N ASN A 283 -58.58 3.29 18.64
CA ASN A 283 -58.99 2.25 19.59
C ASN A 283 -60.14 2.71 20.50
N LYS A 284 -60.18 4.00 20.83
CA LYS A 284 -61.29 4.61 21.57
C LYS A 284 -62.57 4.66 20.73
N CYS A 285 -62.47 4.97 19.44
CA CYS A 285 -63.61 4.91 18.51
C CYS A 285 -64.02 3.47 18.16
N LEU A 286 -63.08 2.53 18.17
CA LEU A 286 -63.30 1.10 17.94
C LEU A 286 -64.21 0.49 19.00
N GLU A 287 -64.05 0.86 20.27
CA GLU A 287 -64.95 0.43 21.35
C GLU A 287 -66.41 0.84 21.09
N ASP A 288 -66.62 1.99 20.44
CA ASP A 288 -67.95 2.50 20.09
C ASP A 288 -68.55 1.82 18.83
N ASP A 289 -67.73 1.41 17.86
CA ASP A 289 -68.16 0.91 16.54
C ASP A 289 -68.08 -0.63 16.36
N VAL A 290 -67.52 -1.37 17.33
CA VAL A 290 -67.22 -2.83 17.29
C VAL A 290 -68.40 -3.75 16.91
N GLN A 291 -69.64 -3.28 16.96
CA GLN A 291 -70.80 -4.13 16.68
C GLN A 291 -71.09 -4.35 15.19
N HIS A 292 -70.70 -3.46 14.26
CA HIS A 292 -71.12 -3.60 12.85
C HIS A 292 -69.98 -3.55 11.82
N LEU A 293 -68.85 -2.94 12.13
CA LEU A 293 -67.83 -2.59 11.13
C LEU A 293 -66.66 -3.59 11.01
N LYS A 294 -66.67 -4.74 11.70
CA LYS A 294 -65.48 -5.62 11.85
C LYS A 294 -64.81 -6.04 10.53
N TYR A 295 -65.56 -6.24 9.46
CA TYR A 295 -64.99 -6.64 8.15
C TYR A 295 -64.56 -5.44 7.29
N LEU A 296 -65.37 -4.37 7.26
CA LEU A 296 -65.06 -3.15 6.50
C LEU A 296 -63.89 -2.36 7.11
N HIS A 297 -63.77 -2.39 8.44
CA HIS A 297 -62.71 -1.73 9.20
C HIS A 297 -61.33 -2.31 8.90
N GLN A 298 -61.19 -3.64 8.75
CA GLN A 298 -59.88 -4.26 8.50
C GLN A 298 -59.29 -3.88 7.13
N ALA A 299 -60.14 -3.76 6.12
CA ALA A 299 -59.74 -3.30 4.79
C ALA A 299 -59.40 -1.80 4.79
N HIS A 300 -60.19 -0.97 5.47
CA HIS A 300 -59.92 0.47 5.60
C HIS A 300 -58.66 0.75 6.42
N MET A 301 -58.40 -0.04 7.47
CA MET A 301 -57.20 0.02 8.30
C MET A 301 -55.92 -0.22 7.49
N GLN A 302 -55.91 -1.27 6.66
CA GLN A 302 -54.76 -1.54 5.78
C GLN A 302 -54.55 -0.42 4.76
N GLN A 303 -55.63 0.16 4.25
CA GLN A 303 -55.57 1.27 3.31
C GLN A 303 -55.02 2.56 3.93
N GLU A 304 -55.43 2.91 5.15
CA GLU A 304 -54.93 4.13 5.83
C GLU A 304 -53.48 3.98 6.30
N LEU A 305 -53.09 2.81 6.83
CA LEU A 305 -51.69 2.52 7.14
C LEU A 305 -50.81 2.59 5.90
N GLN A 306 -51.28 2.05 4.78
CA GLN A 306 -50.55 2.13 3.51
C GLN A 306 -50.44 3.57 3.00
N ARG A 307 -51.50 4.39 3.13
CA ARG A 307 -51.45 5.82 2.77
C ARG A 307 -50.46 6.60 3.62
N MET A 308 -50.40 6.33 4.92
CA MET A 308 -49.47 6.98 5.83
C MET A 308 -48.02 6.58 5.53
N ASN A 309 -47.75 5.29 5.35
CA ASN A 309 -46.42 4.79 4.93
C ASN A 309 -45.96 5.43 3.62
N ASN A 310 -46.83 5.45 2.60
CA ASN A 310 -46.51 6.05 1.31
C ASN A 310 -46.16 7.55 1.43
N ARG A 311 -46.82 8.29 2.33
CA ARG A 311 -46.53 9.72 2.53
C ARG A 311 -45.15 9.95 3.14
N TYR A 312 -44.77 9.15 4.13
CA TYR A 312 -43.47 9.25 4.78
C TYR A 312 -42.33 8.70 3.91
N ASP A 313 -42.60 7.69 3.10
CA ASP A 313 -41.65 7.20 2.09
C ASP A 313 -41.33 8.28 1.05
N VAL A 314 -42.34 9.05 0.61
CA VAL A 314 -42.12 10.22 -0.28
C VAL A 314 -41.23 11.27 0.39
N LEU A 315 -41.47 11.62 1.66
CA LEU A 315 -40.63 12.58 2.38
C LEU A 315 -39.18 12.10 2.56
N ILE A 316 -38.97 10.81 2.81
CA ILE A 316 -37.64 10.21 2.89
C ILE A 316 -36.94 10.30 1.52
N ASN A 317 -37.66 10.00 0.43
CA ASN A 317 -37.13 10.08 -0.92
C ASN A 317 -36.80 11.54 -1.31
N ASP A 318 -37.64 12.51 -0.95
CA ASP A 318 -37.39 13.94 -1.20
C ASP A 318 -36.10 14.43 -0.50
N VAL A 319 -35.88 13.98 0.75
CA VAL A 319 -34.63 14.26 1.48
C VAL A 319 -33.44 13.59 0.80
N GLN A 320 -33.58 12.34 0.34
CA GLN A 320 -32.52 11.64 -0.39
C GLN A 320 -32.17 12.37 -1.69
N ASP A 321 -33.17 12.79 -2.46
CA ASP A 321 -32.98 13.48 -3.73
C ASP A 321 -32.33 14.86 -3.52
N PHE A 322 -32.72 15.59 -2.48
CA PHE A 322 -32.07 16.84 -2.09
C PHE A 322 -30.57 16.63 -1.82
N TYR A 323 -30.21 15.69 -0.96
CA TYR A 323 -28.80 15.44 -0.63
C TYR A 323 -28.00 14.85 -1.80
N ASN A 324 -28.62 14.06 -2.68
CA ASN A 324 -27.99 13.60 -3.93
C ASN A 324 -27.70 14.76 -4.89
N SER A 325 -28.61 15.73 -4.97
CA SER A 325 -28.43 16.94 -5.77
C SER A 325 -27.33 17.85 -5.19
N GLU A 326 -27.29 18.03 -3.88
CA GLU A 326 -26.26 18.81 -3.20
C GLU A 326 -24.90 18.13 -3.34
N HIS A 327 -24.83 16.80 -3.26
CA HIS A 327 -23.59 16.07 -3.49
C HIS A 327 -23.08 16.23 -4.93
N SER A 328 -23.99 16.31 -5.90
CA SER A 328 -23.65 16.54 -7.31
C SER A 328 -23.15 17.97 -7.56
N LYS A 329 -23.81 18.98 -6.99
CA LYS A 329 -23.34 20.39 -7.03
C LYS A 329 -22.00 20.56 -6.31
N LEU A 330 -21.77 19.81 -5.24
CA LEU A 330 -20.49 19.83 -4.53
C LEU A 330 -19.36 19.20 -5.36
N ASN A 331 -19.64 18.15 -6.12
CA ASN A 331 -18.68 17.61 -7.09
C ASN A 331 -18.30 18.66 -8.15
N GLU A 332 -19.25 19.47 -8.59
CA GLU A 332 -18.96 20.60 -9.51
C GLU A 332 -18.16 21.73 -8.84
N LEU A 333 -18.39 22.00 -7.55
CA LEU A 333 -17.61 22.97 -6.76
C LEU A 333 -16.19 22.48 -6.44
N ASN A 334 -16.01 21.18 -6.18
CA ASN A 334 -14.70 20.56 -5.97
C ASN A 334 -13.82 20.56 -7.23
N LEU A 335 -14.44 20.57 -8.41
CA LEU A 335 -13.73 20.81 -9.68
C LEU A 335 -13.22 22.26 -9.79
N ARG A 336 -13.84 23.21 -9.08
CA ARG A 336 -13.52 24.65 -9.15
C ARG A 336 -12.62 25.16 -8.03
N PHE A 337 -12.59 24.51 -6.87
CA PHE A 337 -11.69 24.87 -5.76
C PHE A 337 -10.24 24.41 -6.07
N ASP A 338 -9.31 25.37 -6.03
CA ASP A 338 -7.86 25.25 -6.28
C ASP A 338 -7.41 24.77 -7.68
N GLU A 339 -8.22 25.02 -8.71
CA GLU A 339 -7.80 24.72 -10.09
C GLU A 339 -6.57 25.54 -10.50
N ASN A 340 -6.43 26.79 -10.04
CA ASN A 340 -5.30 27.65 -10.42
C ASN A 340 -3.95 27.23 -9.80
N GLU A 341 -3.91 26.89 -8.51
CA GLU A 341 -2.67 26.43 -7.86
C GLU A 341 -2.28 25.04 -8.33
N ARG A 342 -3.26 24.14 -8.51
CA ARG A 342 -3.04 22.81 -9.07
C ARG A 342 -2.58 22.87 -10.51
N VAL A 343 -3.24 23.65 -11.37
CA VAL A 343 -2.85 23.81 -12.78
C VAL A 343 -1.48 24.47 -12.89
N SER A 344 -1.15 25.44 -12.04
CA SER A 344 0.18 26.04 -11.96
C SER A 344 1.25 24.99 -11.59
N ALA A 345 1.01 24.18 -10.56
CA ALA A 345 1.93 23.11 -10.17
C ALA A 345 2.03 21.99 -11.23
N GLU A 346 0.93 21.59 -11.86
CA GLU A 346 0.89 20.61 -12.95
C GLU A 346 1.65 21.12 -14.18
N GLN A 347 1.51 22.41 -14.52
CA GLN A 347 2.24 23.06 -15.60
C GLN A 347 3.74 23.10 -15.29
N GLN A 348 4.14 23.45 -14.06
CA GLN A 348 5.55 23.44 -13.65
C GLN A 348 6.17 22.03 -13.75
N VAL A 349 5.42 20.99 -13.38
CA VAL A 349 5.87 19.59 -13.56
C VAL A 349 5.98 19.24 -15.05
N ALA A 350 5.02 19.65 -15.88
CA ALA A 350 5.03 19.38 -17.32
C ALA A 350 6.21 20.07 -18.02
N ASP A 351 6.48 21.34 -17.70
CA ASP A 351 7.59 22.11 -18.25
C ASP A 351 8.93 21.51 -17.83
N ALA A 352 9.10 21.16 -16.55
CA ALA A 352 10.30 20.48 -16.06
C ALA A 352 10.51 19.11 -16.74
N GLU A 353 9.44 18.35 -17.00
CA GLU A 353 9.52 17.10 -17.74
C GLU A 353 9.94 17.27 -19.19
N TYR A 354 9.45 18.30 -19.85
CA TYR A 354 9.83 18.64 -21.21
C TYR A 354 11.33 18.97 -21.30
N HIS A 355 11.81 19.84 -20.41
CA HIS A 355 13.24 20.18 -20.34
C HIS A 355 14.12 18.96 -20.04
N ILE A 356 13.72 18.11 -19.09
CA ILE A 356 14.45 16.87 -18.79
C ILE A 356 14.49 15.93 -20.00
N ARG A 357 13.40 15.77 -20.76
CA ARG A 357 13.38 14.92 -21.95
C ARG A 357 14.29 15.45 -23.07
N ASN A 358 14.42 16.76 -23.21
CA ASN A 358 15.29 17.38 -24.20
C ASN A 358 16.77 17.24 -23.87
N ILE A 359 17.13 17.42 -22.59
CA ILE A 359 18.51 17.25 -22.09
C ILE A 359 18.92 15.77 -22.06
N PHE A 360 18.01 14.87 -21.68
CA PHE A 360 18.26 13.43 -21.52
C PHE A 360 17.40 12.58 -22.47
N PRO A 361 17.62 12.63 -23.79
CA PRO A 361 16.89 11.80 -24.74
C PRO A 361 17.36 10.35 -24.68
N ASP A 362 16.43 9.40 -24.84
CA ASP A 362 16.77 7.96 -24.90
C ASP A 362 17.85 7.68 -25.97
N LYS A 363 17.73 8.34 -27.14
CA LYS A 363 18.76 8.34 -28.20
C LYS A 363 19.84 9.38 -27.87
N GLY A 364 20.87 8.97 -27.15
CA GLY A 364 22.02 9.82 -26.80
C GLY A 364 22.38 9.80 -25.31
N LEU A 365 21.52 9.23 -24.46
CA LEU A 365 21.75 9.13 -23.01
C LEU A 365 23.06 8.42 -22.65
N LEU A 366 23.39 7.32 -23.34
CA LEU A 366 24.66 6.61 -23.10
C LEU A 366 25.88 7.43 -23.54
N LYS A 367 25.75 8.22 -24.62
CA LYS A 367 26.81 9.14 -25.05
C LYS A 367 27.00 10.29 -24.07
N LEU A 368 25.91 10.79 -23.47
CA LEU A 368 25.96 11.75 -22.37
C LEU A 368 26.61 11.16 -21.11
N LEU A 369 26.39 9.88 -20.81
CA LEU A 369 27.08 9.20 -19.72
C LEU A 369 28.60 9.10 -19.97
N ILE A 370 29.01 8.73 -21.19
CA ILE A 370 30.43 8.71 -21.58
C ILE A 370 31.01 10.12 -21.46
N LEU A 371 30.29 11.15 -21.93
CA LEU A 371 30.71 12.54 -21.82
C LEU A 371 30.87 12.98 -20.35
N ALA A 372 29.94 12.59 -19.47
CA ALA A 372 30.02 12.87 -18.04
C ALA A 372 31.29 12.28 -17.41
N ASP A 373 31.64 11.04 -17.77
CA ASP A 373 32.84 10.37 -17.27
C ASP A 373 34.14 10.97 -17.83
N VAL A 374 34.16 11.35 -19.11
CA VAL A 374 35.29 12.05 -19.75
C VAL A 374 35.52 13.42 -19.11
N LEU A 375 34.45 14.19 -18.90
CA LEU A 375 34.52 15.51 -18.27
C LEU A 375 34.63 15.45 -16.74
N ARG A 376 34.52 14.26 -16.15
CA ARG A 376 34.51 14.02 -14.69
C ARG A 376 33.45 14.82 -13.95
N ASP A 377 32.28 14.98 -14.55
CA ASP A 377 31.13 15.65 -13.94
C ASP A 377 30.30 14.61 -13.12
N PRO A 378 30.32 14.68 -11.78
CA PRO A 378 29.59 13.73 -10.95
C PRO A 378 28.06 13.96 -10.98
N ASP A 379 27.60 15.19 -11.17
CA ASP A 379 26.18 15.54 -11.13
C ASP A 379 25.49 15.01 -12.38
N LEU A 380 26.06 15.30 -13.56
CA LEU A 380 25.56 14.78 -14.83
C LEU A 380 25.59 13.25 -14.85
N ARG A 381 26.67 12.66 -14.34
CA ARG A 381 26.80 11.20 -14.25
C ARG A 381 25.68 10.60 -13.42
N THR A 382 25.40 11.16 -12.24
CA THR A 382 24.34 10.69 -11.35
C THR A 382 22.97 10.75 -12.02
N CYS A 383 22.65 11.87 -12.69
CA CYS A 383 21.38 12.01 -13.44
C CYS A 383 21.27 10.99 -14.58
N CYS A 384 22.35 10.79 -15.35
CA CYS A 384 22.40 9.78 -16.40
C CYS A 384 22.17 8.37 -15.83
N LEU A 385 22.87 8.02 -14.74
CA LEU A 385 22.74 6.73 -14.07
C LEU A 385 21.31 6.48 -13.57
N GLN A 386 20.68 7.45 -12.92
CA GLN A 386 19.27 7.36 -12.48
C GLN A 386 18.31 7.05 -13.64
N ARG A 387 18.52 7.67 -14.81
CA ARG A 387 17.67 7.44 -15.97
C ARG A 387 17.93 6.12 -16.67
N ILE A 388 19.20 5.73 -16.76
CA ILE A 388 19.58 4.44 -17.35
C ILE A 388 19.10 3.31 -16.46
N SER A 389 19.30 3.37 -15.14
CA SER A 389 18.88 2.31 -14.20
C SER A 389 17.37 2.09 -14.23
N ALA A 390 16.57 3.17 -14.25
CA ALA A 390 15.11 3.09 -14.35
C ALA A 390 14.62 2.35 -15.61
N ARG A 391 15.43 2.30 -16.67
CA ARG A 391 15.09 1.68 -17.97
C ARG A 391 16.21 0.78 -18.48
N VAL A 392 16.93 0.12 -17.59
CA VAL A 392 18.19 -0.57 -17.93
C VAL A 392 17.99 -1.66 -18.98
N THR A 393 16.82 -2.29 -18.99
CA THR A 393 16.43 -3.31 -19.97
C THR A 393 16.40 -2.80 -21.42
N LYS A 394 16.34 -1.48 -21.65
CA LYS A 394 16.49 -0.88 -22.99
C LYS A 394 17.94 -0.67 -23.41
N PHE A 395 18.87 -0.54 -22.45
CA PHE A 395 20.23 -0.03 -22.69
C PHE A 395 21.33 -1.05 -22.43
N TYR A 396 21.07 -2.13 -21.67
CA TYR A 396 22.12 -3.08 -21.27
C TYR A 396 22.78 -3.83 -22.44
N MET A 397 22.08 -3.89 -23.58
CA MET A 397 22.55 -4.48 -24.84
C MET A 397 23.22 -3.46 -25.78
N SER A 398 23.38 -2.21 -25.35
CA SER A 398 23.98 -1.17 -26.18
C SER A 398 25.52 -1.20 -26.07
N PRO A 399 26.26 -1.16 -27.19
CA PRO A 399 27.72 -1.20 -27.19
C PRO A 399 28.35 0.00 -26.49
N GLU A 400 27.66 1.15 -26.46
CA GLU A 400 28.11 2.36 -25.77
C GLU A 400 28.35 2.11 -24.27
N LEU A 401 27.59 1.20 -23.64
CA LEU A 401 27.76 0.87 -22.22
C LEU A 401 29.03 0.05 -21.95
N GLY A 402 29.57 -0.61 -22.99
CA GLY A 402 30.86 -1.30 -22.97
C GLY A 402 32.05 -0.42 -23.34
N CYS A 403 31.83 0.88 -23.60
CA CYS A 403 32.90 1.81 -23.96
C CYS A 403 33.96 1.86 -22.86
N GLY A 404 35.23 1.70 -23.23
CA GLY A 404 36.35 1.72 -22.29
C GLY A 404 36.57 3.07 -21.58
N LEU A 405 35.93 4.13 -22.06
CA LEU A 405 35.93 5.45 -21.41
C LEU A 405 35.00 5.51 -20.18
N ILE A 406 34.03 4.60 -20.07
CA ILE A 406 33.18 4.51 -18.89
C ILE A 406 33.98 3.84 -17.77
N ARG A 407 34.08 4.50 -16.62
CA ARG A 407 34.85 3.97 -15.49
C ARG A 407 34.15 2.76 -14.88
N SER A 408 34.90 1.78 -14.40
CA SER A 408 34.33 0.60 -13.75
C SER A 408 33.48 0.94 -12.51
N MET A 409 33.80 2.05 -11.82
CA MET A 409 32.96 2.56 -10.73
C MET A 409 31.57 3.00 -11.21
N THR A 410 31.47 3.62 -12.39
CA THR A 410 30.22 4.09 -12.98
C THR A 410 29.30 2.92 -13.34
N ILE A 411 29.87 1.84 -13.88
CA ILE A 411 29.12 0.60 -14.16
C ILE A 411 28.69 -0.08 -12.85
N SER A 412 29.57 -0.12 -11.83
CA SER A 412 29.21 -0.70 -10.53
C SER A 412 28.08 0.08 -9.86
N GLU A 413 28.14 1.41 -9.92
CA GLU A 413 27.09 2.30 -9.42
C GLU A 413 25.78 2.09 -10.19
N LEU A 414 25.83 2.00 -11.52
CA LEU A 414 24.66 1.67 -12.35
C LEU A 414 23.98 0.38 -11.90
N LEU A 415 24.76 -0.69 -11.75
CA LEU A 415 24.26 -2.01 -11.35
C LEU A 415 23.67 -1.98 -9.94
N SER A 416 24.27 -1.22 -9.02
CA SER A 416 23.76 -1.03 -7.66
C SER A 416 22.39 -0.33 -7.62
N MET A 417 22.09 0.50 -8.63
CA MET A 417 20.81 1.21 -8.76
C MET A 417 19.71 0.39 -9.44
N CYS A 418 20.04 -0.74 -10.06
CA CYS A 418 19.05 -1.60 -10.70
C CYS A 418 18.20 -2.34 -9.67
N SER A 419 16.98 -2.74 -10.03
CA SER A 419 16.17 -3.66 -9.21
C SER A 419 16.63 -5.11 -9.39
N ASN A 420 16.28 -5.99 -8.45
CA ASN A 420 16.60 -7.42 -8.56
C ASN A 420 16.00 -8.03 -9.84
N GLN A 421 14.77 -7.65 -10.19
CA GLN A 421 14.12 -8.11 -11.42
C GLN A 421 14.88 -7.69 -12.68
N GLN A 422 15.41 -6.46 -12.70
CA GLN A 422 16.20 -5.97 -13.83
C GLN A 422 17.51 -6.75 -13.97
N LEU A 423 18.21 -7.02 -12.87
CA LEU A 423 19.45 -7.81 -12.90
C LEU A 423 19.22 -9.24 -13.39
N LEU A 424 18.13 -9.90 -12.95
CA LEU A 424 17.76 -11.24 -13.43
C LEU A 424 17.46 -11.25 -14.93
N THR A 425 16.71 -10.25 -15.40
CA THR A 425 16.40 -10.09 -16.83
C THR A 425 17.68 -9.93 -17.65
N MET A 426 18.64 -9.14 -17.15
CA MET A 426 19.95 -8.98 -17.80
C MET A 426 20.74 -10.28 -17.82
N GLY A 427 20.71 -11.08 -16.75
CA GLY A 427 21.38 -12.36 -16.65
C GLY A 427 20.79 -13.47 -17.53
N GLN A 428 19.51 -13.36 -17.89
CA GLN A 428 18.85 -14.28 -18.83
C GLN A 428 19.04 -13.89 -20.31
N GLY A 429 19.47 -12.65 -20.58
CA GLY A 429 19.68 -12.13 -21.92
C GLY A 429 20.89 -12.76 -22.65
N LYS A 430 21.04 -12.45 -23.94
CA LYS A 430 22.15 -12.89 -24.81
C LYS A 430 23.54 -12.30 -24.47
N GLY A 431 23.76 -11.84 -23.24
CA GLY A 431 24.99 -11.16 -22.79
C GLY A 431 24.85 -9.63 -22.71
N PHE A 432 25.91 -8.93 -22.34
CA PHE A 432 25.94 -7.46 -22.29
C PHE A 432 27.37 -6.97 -22.57
N TYR A 433 27.52 -5.70 -22.94
CA TYR A 433 28.79 -5.17 -23.47
C TYR A 433 29.79 -4.71 -22.41
N PHE A 434 29.39 -4.58 -21.15
CA PHE A 434 30.28 -4.23 -20.04
C PHE A 434 30.87 -5.48 -19.35
N LYS A 435 31.89 -5.30 -18.51
CA LYS A 435 32.64 -6.40 -17.88
C LYS A 435 31.73 -7.32 -17.05
N GLN A 436 31.68 -8.61 -17.42
CA GLN A 436 30.91 -9.66 -16.73
C GLN A 436 31.25 -9.77 -15.23
N GLU A 437 32.51 -9.54 -14.86
CA GLU A 437 32.96 -9.58 -13.46
C GLU A 437 32.21 -8.60 -12.57
N LEU A 438 31.90 -7.40 -13.06
CA LEU A 438 31.19 -6.37 -12.29
C LEU A 438 29.73 -6.78 -12.06
N PHE A 439 29.09 -7.36 -13.07
CA PHE A 439 27.75 -7.91 -12.96
C PHE A 439 27.69 -9.06 -11.95
N ASN A 440 28.58 -10.03 -12.08
CA ASN A 440 28.63 -11.20 -11.19
C ASN A 440 28.90 -10.79 -9.75
N LYS A 441 29.75 -9.76 -9.52
CA LYS A 441 30.03 -9.22 -8.19
C LYS A 441 28.79 -8.59 -7.56
N GLU A 442 28.03 -7.78 -8.29
CA GLU A 442 26.79 -7.17 -7.78
C GLU A 442 25.72 -8.24 -7.51
N VAL A 443 25.51 -9.16 -8.44
CA VAL A 443 24.56 -10.28 -8.26
C VAL A 443 24.94 -11.11 -7.03
N GLY A 444 26.21 -11.46 -6.88
CA GLY A 444 26.70 -12.20 -5.72
C GLY A 444 26.51 -11.44 -4.40
N TYR A 445 26.74 -10.13 -4.40
CA TYR A 445 26.49 -9.27 -3.23
C TYR A 445 25.01 -9.29 -2.82
N ARG A 446 24.09 -9.12 -3.77
CA ARG A 446 22.64 -9.14 -3.47
C ARG A 446 22.15 -10.51 -3.04
N GLN A 447 22.68 -11.58 -3.64
CA GLN A 447 22.38 -12.94 -3.22
C GLN A 447 22.81 -13.18 -1.77
N ALA A 448 23.99 -12.68 -1.35
CA ALA A 448 24.44 -12.77 0.03
C ALA A 448 23.53 -12.00 1.00
N GLN A 449 23.18 -10.75 0.66
CA GLN A 449 22.27 -9.94 1.46
C GLN A 449 20.87 -10.56 1.59
N MET A 450 20.35 -11.14 0.50
CA MET A 450 19.05 -11.81 0.51
C MET A 450 19.08 -13.11 1.31
N ARG A 451 20.20 -13.87 1.30
CA ARG A 451 20.37 -15.04 2.18
C ARG A 451 20.26 -14.66 3.65
N GLU A 452 20.91 -13.58 4.08
CA GLU A 452 20.80 -13.08 5.46
C GLU A 452 19.37 -12.61 5.77
N THR A 453 18.74 -11.92 4.82
CA THR A 453 17.36 -11.45 4.93
C THR A 453 16.39 -12.62 5.10
N TYR A 454 16.43 -13.63 4.24
CA TYR A 454 15.61 -14.83 4.37
C TYR A 454 15.91 -15.61 5.64
N ALA A 455 17.18 -15.63 6.11
CA ALA A 455 17.53 -16.22 7.39
C ALA A 455 16.84 -15.53 8.58
N SER A 456 16.53 -14.22 8.46
CA SER A 456 15.80 -13.46 9.48
C SER A 456 14.27 -13.57 9.41
N TRP A 457 13.71 -14.00 8.28
CA TRP A 457 12.26 -14.06 8.05
C TRP A 457 11.57 -15.14 8.88
N THR A 458 10.27 -15.01 9.16
CA THR A 458 9.50 -16.09 9.79
C THR A 458 9.09 -17.16 8.77
N LEU A 459 8.66 -18.34 9.22
CA LEU A 459 8.16 -19.40 8.31
C LEU A 459 6.93 -18.94 7.53
N LYS A 460 6.09 -18.10 8.15
CA LYS A 460 4.95 -17.49 7.50
C LYS A 460 5.41 -16.58 6.35
N ASP A 461 6.35 -15.67 6.62
CA ASP A 461 6.87 -14.75 5.61
C ASP A 461 7.52 -15.49 4.43
N LEU A 462 8.26 -16.57 4.69
CA LEU A 462 8.84 -17.42 3.64
C LEU A 462 7.77 -18.15 2.81
N THR A 463 6.67 -18.58 3.44
CA THR A 463 5.56 -19.27 2.76
C THR A 463 4.74 -18.29 1.94
N ASP A 464 4.46 -17.11 2.50
CA ASP A 464 3.77 -16.01 1.81
C ASP A 464 4.59 -15.54 0.61
N ALA A 465 5.92 -15.45 0.74
CA ALA A 465 6.84 -15.15 -0.37
C ALA A 465 6.93 -16.27 -1.41
N GLN A 466 6.81 -17.54 -1.00
CA GLN A 466 6.78 -18.68 -1.93
C GLN A 466 5.48 -18.73 -2.75
N ILE A 467 4.36 -18.30 -2.17
CA ILE A 467 3.06 -18.21 -2.84
C ILE A 467 2.97 -16.94 -3.70
N GLY A 468 3.67 -15.88 -3.31
CA GLY A 468 3.75 -14.63 -4.07
C GLY A 468 4.46 -14.80 -5.41
N GLU A 469 3.87 -14.27 -6.49
CA GLU A 469 4.43 -14.36 -7.84
C GLU A 469 5.69 -13.49 -8.09
N GLN A 470 6.20 -12.77 -7.07
CA GLN A 470 7.19 -11.70 -7.26
C GLN A 470 8.49 -11.85 -6.44
N GLU A 471 8.89 -13.07 -6.04
CA GLU A 471 10.19 -13.25 -5.36
C GLU A 471 11.36 -13.25 -6.37
N PRO A 472 12.34 -12.31 -6.30
CA PRO A 472 13.40 -12.23 -7.28
C PRO A 472 14.43 -13.38 -7.18
N TRP A 473 14.59 -14.02 -6.03
CA TRP A 473 15.59 -15.09 -5.86
C TRP A 473 14.94 -16.42 -5.43
N PRO A 474 14.09 -17.04 -6.27
CA PRO A 474 13.29 -18.21 -5.88
C PRO A 474 14.16 -19.39 -5.45
N ARG A 475 15.33 -19.58 -6.08
CA ARG A 475 16.27 -20.64 -5.69
C ARG A 475 16.84 -20.44 -4.28
N LEU A 476 17.15 -19.20 -3.92
CA LEU A 476 17.68 -18.89 -2.58
C LEU A 476 16.60 -19.03 -1.51
N LEU A 477 15.37 -18.62 -1.82
CA LEU A 477 14.22 -18.86 -0.97
C LEU A 477 14.00 -20.37 -0.77
N GLU A 478 14.08 -21.16 -1.83
CA GLU A 478 13.94 -22.62 -1.76
C GLU A 478 15.09 -23.27 -0.97
N GLU A 479 16.34 -22.83 -1.16
CA GLU A 479 17.49 -23.24 -0.34
C GLU A 479 17.27 -22.92 1.15
N GLU A 480 16.75 -21.73 1.47
CA GLU A 480 16.43 -21.32 2.85
C GLU A 480 15.33 -22.21 3.43
N ILE A 481 14.21 -22.38 2.71
CA ILE A 481 13.09 -23.23 3.13
C ILE A 481 13.55 -24.67 3.30
N GLN A 482 14.36 -25.19 2.39
CA GLN A 482 14.89 -26.54 2.46
C GLN A 482 15.83 -26.70 3.66
N ARG A 483 16.77 -25.77 3.87
CA ARG A 483 17.63 -25.78 5.05
C ARG A 483 16.82 -25.67 6.34
N ARG A 484 15.72 -24.90 6.38
CA ARG A 484 14.81 -24.85 7.54
C ARG A 484 14.01 -26.12 7.68
N ARG A 485 13.56 -26.78 6.62
CA ARG A 485 12.96 -28.12 6.69
C ARG A 485 13.97 -29.12 7.25
N ASP A 486 15.20 -29.06 6.79
CA ASP A 486 16.29 -29.90 7.26
C ASP A 486 16.66 -29.62 8.74
N HIS A 487 16.52 -28.37 9.21
CA HIS A 487 16.71 -27.98 10.62
C HIS A 487 15.48 -28.19 11.53
N THR A 488 14.26 -28.02 11.01
CA THR A 488 12.98 -28.26 11.71
C THR A 488 12.71 -29.75 11.86
N ASN A 489 13.37 -30.57 11.03
CA ASN A 489 13.50 -32.02 11.19
C ASN A 489 14.41 -32.43 12.38
N SER A 490 14.51 -31.60 13.42
CA SER A 490 14.57 -32.05 14.81
C SER A 490 13.26 -32.78 15.18
N PHE A 491 12.99 -33.91 14.51
CA PHE A 491 11.72 -34.64 14.51
C PHE A 491 11.27 -35.05 15.90
N VAL A 492 10.04 -34.67 16.28
CA VAL A 492 9.25 -35.59 17.09
C VAL A 492 8.97 -36.82 16.23
N SER A 493 9.57 -37.93 16.59
CA SER A 493 9.35 -39.23 15.98
C SER A 493 9.25 -40.28 17.08
N ILE A 494 9.07 -41.54 16.72
CA ILE A 494 9.17 -42.63 17.70
C ILE A 494 10.62 -42.71 18.19
N ASP A 495 10.81 -42.69 19.50
CA ASP A 495 12.13 -42.75 20.13
C ASP A 495 12.72 -44.16 20.00
N ALA A 496 13.63 -44.30 19.04
CA ALA A 496 14.35 -45.56 18.79
C ALA A 496 15.27 -45.98 19.95
N GLN A 497 15.70 -45.05 20.82
CA GLN A 497 16.56 -45.36 21.96
C GLN A 497 15.79 -46.01 23.10
N ARG A 498 14.52 -45.63 23.27
CA ARG A 498 13.60 -46.19 24.28
C ARG A 498 12.78 -47.37 23.76
N LEU A 499 12.96 -47.74 22.50
CA LEU A 499 12.22 -48.83 21.87
C LEU A 499 12.78 -50.21 22.26
N ASN A 500 11.91 -51.15 22.60
CA ASN A 500 12.31 -52.56 22.68
C ASN A 500 12.35 -53.18 21.28
N THR A 501 13.52 -53.17 20.64
CA THR A 501 13.76 -53.68 19.28
C THR A 501 13.56 -55.20 19.13
N GLN A 502 13.48 -55.95 20.24
CA GLN A 502 13.14 -57.38 20.21
C GLN A 502 11.64 -57.63 20.07
N LEU A 503 10.80 -56.64 20.37
CA LEU A 503 9.34 -56.74 20.32
C LEU A 503 8.75 -55.93 19.17
N ILE A 504 9.40 -54.85 18.76
CA ILE A 504 8.88 -53.89 17.78
C ILE A 504 9.90 -53.65 16.68
N LEU A 505 9.43 -53.75 15.44
CA LEU A 505 10.14 -53.26 14.26
C LEU A 505 9.68 -51.83 13.97
N LEU A 506 10.63 -50.90 14.00
CA LEU A 506 10.42 -49.51 13.60
C LEU A 506 10.85 -49.35 12.14
N ASP A 507 9.98 -48.79 11.31
CA ASP A 507 10.27 -48.53 9.91
C ASP A 507 11.21 -47.31 9.74
N ARG A 508 11.78 -47.14 8.55
CA ARG A 508 12.75 -46.06 8.25
C ARG A 508 12.16 -44.66 8.44
N ASP A 509 10.85 -44.52 8.32
CA ASP A 509 10.13 -43.25 8.51
C ASP A 509 10.08 -42.77 9.97
N ARG A 510 10.49 -43.63 10.93
CA ARG A 510 10.41 -43.43 12.39
C ARG A 510 9.01 -43.05 12.89
N ARG A 511 7.98 -43.43 12.16
CA ARG A 511 6.55 -43.18 12.44
C ARG A 511 5.74 -44.46 12.42
N THR A 512 6.16 -45.43 11.63
CA THR A 512 5.49 -46.71 11.49
C THR A 512 6.13 -47.75 12.40
N ALA A 513 5.34 -48.34 13.30
CA ALA A 513 5.78 -49.39 14.21
C ALA A 513 4.96 -50.67 13.98
N THR A 514 5.66 -51.81 13.97
CA THR A 514 5.06 -53.13 13.83
C THR A 514 5.47 -54.03 14.99
N LEU A 515 4.50 -54.59 15.70
CA LEU A 515 4.74 -55.62 16.72
C LEU A 515 5.17 -56.92 16.05
N ILE A 516 6.36 -57.41 16.39
CA ILE A 516 6.95 -58.64 15.82
C ILE A 516 6.90 -59.85 16.75
N LYS A 517 6.62 -59.65 18.05
CA LYS A 517 6.53 -60.73 19.05
C LYS A 517 5.18 -60.75 19.75
N SER A 518 4.55 -61.91 19.84
CA SER A 518 3.27 -62.11 20.52
C SER A 518 3.45 -62.36 22.03
N HIS A 519 2.33 -62.30 22.77
CA HIS A 519 2.20 -62.53 24.21
C HIS A 519 2.98 -61.58 25.12
N LYS A 520 3.41 -60.44 24.60
CA LYS A 520 4.05 -59.37 25.37
C LYS A 520 3.48 -58.02 24.96
N TYR A 521 3.17 -57.19 25.95
CA TYR A 521 2.93 -55.78 25.72
C TYR A 521 4.22 -55.09 25.33
N ALA A 522 4.17 -54.28 24.29
CA ALA A 522 5.29 -53.49 23.82
C ALA A 522 4.83 -52.06 23.53
N SER A 523 5.53 -51.09 24.12
CA SER A 523 5.19 -49.67 24.00
C SER A 523 6.22 -48.92 23.17
N ILE A 524 5.74 -47.91 22.45
CA ILE A 524 6.52 -46.88 21.79
C ILE A 524 6.18 -45.53 22.41
N VAL A 525 7.17 -44.63 22.42
CA VAL A 525 7.02 -43.25 22.93
C VAL A 525 7.61 -42.27 21.92
N GLY A 526 7.10 -41.04 21.91
CA GLY A 526 7.71 -39.95 21.16
C GLY A 526 9.07 -39.53 21.72
N THR A 527 9.90 -38.89 20.90
CA THR A 527 11.22 -38.36 21.30
C THR A 527 11.14 -37.17 22.27
N GLN A 528 9.98 -36.53 22.42
CA GLN A 528 9.79 -35.38 23.29
C GLN A 528 8.64 -35.63 24.27
N ALA A 529 8.73 -34.99 25.44
CA ALA A 529 7.69 -34.97 26.47
C ALA A 529 7.13 -33.57 26.67
N ARG A 530 5.93 -33.50 27.25
CA ARG A 530 5.32 -32.28 27.78
C ARG A 530 5.20 -32.40 29.28
N GLN A 531 5.46 -31.30 29.96
CA GLN A 531 5.45 -31.23 31.41
C GLN A 531 4.48 -30.18 31.92
N HIS A 532 4.07 -30.29 33.18
CA HIS A 532 3.10 -29.40 33.82
C HIS A 532 3.40 -27.90 33.77
N SER A 533 4.67 -27.49 33.62
CA SER A 533 5.08 -26.09 33.47
C SER A 533 4.94 -25.55 32.03
N GLY A 534 4.60 -26.42 31.07
CA GLY A 534 4.34 -26.03 29.69
C GLY A 534 2.95 -25.41 29.51
N TRP A 535 2.71 -24.84 28.34
CA TRP A 535 1.46 -24.16 27.98
C TRP A 535 1.04 -24.54 26.56
N GLY A 536 -0.22 -24.28 26.23
CA GLY A 536 -0.81 -24.50 24.91
C GLY A 536 -1.53 -25.84 24.74
N LYS A 537 -2.05 -26.04 23.53
CA LYS A 537 -2.90 -27.18 23.15
C LYS A 537 -2.25 -27.98 22.03
N TRP A 538 -1.97 -29.25 22.29
CA TRP A 538 -1.16 -30.11 21.43
C TRP A 538 -1.95 -31.31 20.94
N TYR A 539 -1.77 -31.67 19.68
CA TYR A 539 -2.52 -32.75 19.02
C TYR A 539 -1.61 -33.64 18.18
N TRP A 540 -1.85 -34.95 18.25
CA TRP A 540 -1.19 -35.96 17.41
C TRP A 540 -2.18 -37.09 17.07
N GLU A 541 -1.89 -37.85 16.02
CA GLU A 541 -2.75 -38.94 15.53
C GLU A 541 -2.02 -40.28 15.49
N CYS A 542 -2.78 -41.35 15.65
CA CYS A 542 -2.35 -42.72 15.42
C CYS A 542 -3.34 -43.40 14.47
N LYS A 543 -2.85 -43.84 13.32
CA LYS A 543 -3.60 -44.66 12.37
C LYS A 543 -3.32 -46.14 12.58
N ILE A 544 -4.36 -46.96 12.63
CA ILE A 544 -4.25 -48.40 12.82
C ILE A 544 -4.30 -49.09 11.47
N ILE A 545 -3.17 -49.64 11.00
CA ILE A 545 -3.06 -50.22 9.65
C ILE A 545 -3.18 -51.75 9.68
N GLY A 546 -2.60 -52.39 10.69
CA GLY A 546 -2.67 -53.84 10.89
C GLY A 546 -3.19 -54.13 12.29
N PHE A 547 -4.40 -54.66 12.40
CA PHE A 547 -5.03 -55.00 13.67
C PHE A 547 -6.23 -55.91 13.39
N GLU A 548 -6.47 -56.89 14.27
CA GLU A 548 -7.65 -57.74 14.20
C GLU A 548 -8.09 -58.14 15.60
N ARG A 549 -9.13 -57.47 16.11
CA ARG A 549 -9.56 -57.63 17.51
C ARG A 549 -10.02 -59.05 17.85
N SER A 550 -10.67 -59.73 16.92
CA SER A 550 -11.20 -61.11 17.07
C SER A 550 -10.13 -62.14 17.49
N ASN A 551 -8.85 -61.81 17.34
CA ASN A 551 -7.73 -62.70 17.64
C ASN A 551 -7.00 -62.36 18.95
N GLY A 552 -7.60 -61.52 19.81
CA GLY A 552 -7.00 -61.14 21.10
C GLY A 552 -5.85 -60.16 20.97
N CYS A 553 -5.84 -59.33 19.92
CA CYS A 553 -4.94 -58.19 19.79
C CYS A 553 -5.51 -56.97 20.51
N THR A 554 -4.65 -56.15 21.11
CA THR A 554 -5.04 -54.88 21.73
C THR A 554 -4.06 -53.76 21.38
N VAL A 555 -4.58 -52.57 21.10
CA VAL A 555 -3.80 -51.34 20.91
C VAL A 555 -4.28 -50.29 21.91
N SER A 556 -3.36 -49.65 22.61
CA SER A 556 -3.63 -48.56 23.55
C SER A 556 -2.91 -47.30 23.08
N ILE A 557 -3.61 -46.17 22.99
CA ILE A 557 -3.09 -44.92 22.41
C ILE A 557 -3.35 -43.79 23.41
N GLY A 558 -2.36 -42.93 23.67
CA GLY A 558 -2.54 -41.82 24.59
C GLY A 558 -1.24 -41.18 25.07
N TRP A 559 -1.22 -40.72 26.32
CA TRP A 559 -0.08 -40.06 26.93
C TRP A 559 0.45 -40.89 28.09
N ASP A 560 1.71 -41.30 28.09
CA ASP A 560 2.29 -42.12 29.17
C ASP A 560 3.38 -41.36 29.94
N ALA A 561 3.52 -41.73 31.21
CA ALA A 561 4.57 -41.23 32.09
C ALA A 561 5.95 -41.81 31.69
N PRO A 562 7.06 -41.13 32.02
CA PRO A 562 8.40 -41.66 31.82
C PRO A 562 8.62 -42.97 32.60
N ARG A 563 9.44 -43.86 32.04
CA ARG A 563 9.77 -45.15 32.63
C ARG A 563 11.26 -45.43 32.52
N THR A 564 11.81 -46.03 33.57
CA THR A 564 13.23 -46.41 33.64
C THR A 564 13.58 -47.58 32.74
N ASN A 565 12.63 -48.50 32.48
CA ASN A 565 12.87 -49.68 31.65
C ASN A 565 11.71 -49.98 30.70
N TYR A 566 11.83 -49.53 29.45
CA TYR A 566 10.90 -49.87 28.37
C TYR A 566 11.08 -51.30 27.81
N GLN A 567 12.04 -52.08 28.33
CA GLN A 567 12.29 -53.45 27.88
C GLN A 567 11.39 -54.50 28.55
N GLU A 568 10.78 -54.17 29.69
CA GLU A 568 9.83 -55.05 30.37
C GLU A 568 8.42 -54.93 29.80
N SER A 569 7.61 -55.97 30.02
CA SER A 569 6.21 -55.93 29.60
C SER A 569 5.38 -55.21 30.65
N TYR A 570 4.77 -54.10 30.28
CA TYR A 570 3.91 -53.31 31.15
C TYR A 570 2.71 -52.78 30.36
N VAL A 571 1.68 -52.34 31.07
CA VAL A 571 0.49 -51.72 30.48
C VAL A 571 0.43 -50.25 30.91
N PRO A 572 0.71 -49.29 30.00
CA PRO A 572 0.53 -47.86 30.24
C PRO A 572 -0.83 -47.51 30.89
N GLY A 573 -0.82 -46.55 31.81
CA GLY A 573 -2.00 -46.13 32.58
C GLY A 573 -2.37 -47.04 33.77
N LEU A 574 -2.20 -48.37 33.65
CA LEU A 574 -2.40 -49.31 34.77
C LEU A 574 -1.16 -49.45 35.64
N HIS A 575 0.02 -49.63 35.04
CA HIS A 575 1.27 -49.75 35.78
C HIS A 575 1.87 -48.35 36.01
N PRO A 576 2.34 -48.03 37.24
CA PRO A 576 3.00 -46.77 37.51
C PRO A 576 4.32 -46.67 36.73
N GLY A 577 4.70 -45.46 36.32
CA GLY A 577 6.00 -45.11 35.79
C GLY A 577 6.92 -44.56 36.87
N GLU A 578 7.87 -43.71 36.48
CA GLU A 578 8.75 -43.00 37.41
C GLU A 578 7.93 -42.16 38.40
N GLU A 579 8.41 -42.09 39.64
CA GLU A 579 7.79 -41.34 40.74
C GLU A 579 6.31 -41.72 41.03
N GLY A 580 5.87 -42.91 40.59
CA GLY A 580 4.48 -43.36 40.77
C GLY A 580 3.48 -42.71 39.81
N ALA A 581 3.95 -41.98 38.79
CA ALA A 581 3.08 -41.33 37.81
C ALA A 581 2.41 -42.35 36.87
N HIS A 582 1.16 -42.09 36.47
CA HIS A 582 0.43 -42.93 35.52
C HIS A 582 0.17 -42.20 34.21
N GLY A 583 0.08 -42.95 33.12
CA GLY A 583 -0.41 -42.47 31.83
C GLY A 583 -1.94 -42.43 31.72
N TRP A 584 -2.43 -41.91 30.59
CA TRP A 584 -3.83 -41.91 30.16
C TRP A 584 -3.92 -42.50 28.77
N MET A 585 -4.51 -43.68 28.67
CA MET A 585 -4.40 -44.51 27.47
C MET A 585 -5.76 -45.10 27.13
N TRP A 586 -6.26 -44.79 25.93
CA TRP A 586 -7.49 -45.36 25.43
C TRP A 586 -7.18 -46.63 24.64
N THR A 587 -7.83 -47.73 25.00
CA THR A 587 -7.58 -49.06 24.47
C THR A 587 -8.65 -49.50 23.47
N SER A 588 -8.25 -50.32 22.50
CA SER A 588 -9.10 -50.75 21.38
C SER A 588 -10.36 -51.50 21.78
N ASP A 589 -10.36 -52.13 22.96
CA ASP A 589 -11.52 -52.80 23.58
C ASP A 589 -12.47 -51.83 24.31
N GLY A 590 -12.17 -50.54 24.32
CA GLY A 590 -13.04 -49.49 24.83
C GLY A 590 -12.77 -49.07 26.27
N LEU A 591 -11.67 -49.53 26.87
CA LEU A 591 -11.26 -49.12 28.20
C LEU A 591 -10.35 -47.88 28.14
N LEU A 592 -10.44 -47.04 29.17
CA LEU A 592 -9.50 -45.97 29.44
C LEU A 592 -8.68 -46.37 30.66
N HIS A 593 -7.38 -46.58 30.45
CA HIS A 593 -6.43 -46.84 31.52
C HIS A 593 -5.83 -45.53 32.03
N HIS A 594 -6.01 -45.25 33.32
CA HIS A 594 -5.39 -44.11 33.99
C HIS A 594 -5.31 -44.34 35.49
N SER A 595 -4.30 -43.75 36.15
CA SER A 595 -4.16 -43.79 37.63
C SER A 595 -4.28 -45.20 38.26
N GLY A 596 -3.87 -46.24 37.54
CA GLY A 596 -3.97 -47.63 38.01
C GLY A 596 -5.35 -48.27 37.84
N VAL A 597 -6.31 -47.59 37.24
CA VAL A 597 -7.68 -48.06 37.03
C VAL A 597 -8.01 -48.20 35.54
N ALA A 598 -8.95 -49.09 35.23
CA ALA A 598 -9.58 -49.20 33.92
C ALA A 598 -11.04 -48.75 34.03
N GLU A 599 -11.45 -47.81 33.17
CA GLU A 599 -12.83 -47.32 33.09
C GLU A 599 -13.39 -47.53 31.68
N ASP A 600 -14.64 -47.98 31.57
CA ASP A 600 -15.28 -48.21 30.27
C ASP A 600 -15.72 -46.87 29.62
N VAL A 601 -15.34 -46.68 28.36
CA VAL A 601 -15.71 -45.53 27.52
C VAL A 601 -16.86 -45.86 26.57
N PHE A 602 -17.25 -47.15 26.48
CA PHE A 602 -18.32 -47.68 25.63
C PHE A 602 -18.13 -47.36 24.14
N MET A 603 -16.89 -47.05 23.76
CA MET A 603 -16.48 -46.73 22.40
C MET A 603 -15.23 -47.53 22.11
N THR A 604 -15.28 -48.35 21.07
CA THR A 604 -14.15 -49.18 20.65
C THR A 604 -13.59 -48.70 19.31
N PHE A 605 -12.36 -49.07 18.98
CA PHE A 605 -11.73 -48.74 17.70
C PHE A 605 -10.95 -49.92 17.13
N ASP A 606 -10.90 -50.00 15.80
CA ASP A 606 -10.38 -51.16 15.07
C ASP A 606 -9.46 -50.72 13.93
N ARG A 607 -9.14 -51.66 13.04
CA ARG A 607 -8.38 -51.39 11.82
C ARG A 607 -8.99 -50.25 11.01
N ASP A 608 -8.11 -49.45 10.43
CA ASP A 608 -8.39 -48.26 9.60
C ASP A 608 -8.97 -47.07 10.36
N ASP A 609 -9.26 -47.20 11.66
CA ASP A 609 -9.59 -46.04 12.50
C ASP A 609 -8.35 -45.15 12.73
N VAL A 610 -8.60 -43.84 12.80
CA VAL A 610 -7.63 -42.80 13.15
C VAL A 610 -7.99 -42.26 14.53
N ILE A 611 -7.07 -42.41 15.48
CA ILE A 611 -7.23 -41.95 16.85
C ILE A 611 -6.43 -40.67 17.05
N GLY A 612 -7.13 -39.58 17.32
CA GLY A 612 -6.52 -38.29 17.67
C GLY A 612 -6.46 -38.12 19.19
N VAL A 613 -5.36 -37.54 19.68
CA VAL A 613 -5.19 -37.28 21.10
C VAL A 613 -4.79 -35.83 21.32
N GLY A 614 -5.62 -35.09 22.07
CA GLY A 614 -5.42 -33.70 22.46
C GLY A 614 -4.93 -33.57 23.91
N LEU A 615 -3.94 -32.71 24.12
CA LEU A 615 -3.45 -32.24 25.42
C LEU A 615 -3.61 -30.73 25.52
N ASP A 616 -4.53 -30.26 26.35
CA ASP A 616 -4.71 -28.83 26.70
C ASP A 616 -4.00 -28.56 28.02
N GLN A 617 -2.77 -28.00 27.96
CA GLN A 617 -1.97 -27.72 29.16
C GLN A 617 -2.51 -26.53 29.94
N ASP A 618 -3.20 -25.60 29.28
CA ASP A 618 -3.77 -24.40 29.88
C ASP A 618 -4.92 -24.77 30.82
N ARG A 619 -5.77 -25.71 30.40
CA ARG A 619 -6.90 -26.22 31.20
C ARG A 619 -6.57 -27.50 31.97
N LYS A 620 -5.39 -28.08 31.74
CA LYS A 620 -4.96 -29.39 32.28
C LYS A 620 -5.92 -30.51 31.90
N LEU A 621 -6.29 -30.59 30.63
CA LEU A 621 -7.27 -31.53 30.11
C LEU A 621 -6.68 -32.42 29.01
N LEU A 622 -7.08 -33.69 29.03
CA LEU A 622 -6.86 -34.63 27.94
C LEU A 622 -8.18 -34.92 27.22
N THR A 623 -8.10 -35.03 25.90
CA THR A 623 -9.25 -35.28 25.02
C THR A 623 -8.88 -36.30 23.96
N PHE A 624 -9.79 -37.23 23.68
CA PHE A 624 -9.62 -38.25 22.64
C PHE A 624 -10.60 -38.03 21.49
N TYR A 625 -10.18 -38.39 20.29
CA TYR A 625 -10.92 -38.26 19.06
C TYR A 625 -10.86 -39.58 18.28
N LYS A 626 -11.99 -39.97 17.69
CA LYS A 626 -12.08 -41.08 16.75
C LYS A 626 -12.53 -40.54 15.41
N ASN A 627 -11.72 -40.73 14.35
CA ASN A 627 -12.04 -40.28 12.99
C ASN A 627 -12.47 -38.79 12.95
N GLY A 628 -11.77 -37.94 13.72
CA GLY A 628 -12.03 -36.51 13.84
C GLY A 628 -13.18 -36.11 14.78
N GLN A 629 -13.93 -37.05 15.33
CA GLN A 629 -15.01 -36.78 16.29
C GLN A 629 -14.53 -36.95 17.73
N GLN A 630 -14.77 -35.95 18.56
CA GLN A 630 -14.45 -36.01 19.99
C GLN A 630 -15.31 -37.07 20.68
N ILE A 631 -14.70 -37.92 21.50
CA ILE A 631 -15.44 -38.91 22.30
C ILE A 631 -15.91 -38.29 23.63
N THR A 632 -17.09 -38.68 24.09
CA THR A 632 -17.66 -38.24 25.37
C THR A 632 -17.50 -39.33 26.41
N LEU A 633 -16.87 -39.02 27.55
CA LEU A 633 -16.73 -39.94 28.67
C LEU A 633 -18.00 -39.92 29.55
N LEU A 634 -18.47 -41.07 30.03
CA LEU A 634 -19.80 -41.21 30.69
C LEU A 634 -19.91 -40.62 32.10
N LYS A 635 -18.81 -40.27 32.76
CA LYS A 635 -18.87 -39.46 34.00
C LYS A 635 -19.10 -38.00 33.59
N LYS A 636 -19.88 -37.24 34.37
CA LYS A 636 -20.16 -35.77 34.22
C LYS A 636 -18.92 -34.84 34.14
N LYS A 637 -17.73 -35.39 33.89
CA LYS A 637 -16.50 -34.72 33.52
C LYS A 637 -16.25 -35.05 32.06
N ASN A 638 -16.63 -34.14 31.16
CA ASN A 638 -16.30 -34.27 29.73
C ASN A 638 -14.78 -34.25 29.47
N ASP A 639 -13.98 -33.89 30.49
CA ASP A 639 -12.54 -33.73 30.40
C ASP A 639 -11.79 -34.54 31.47
N LEU A 640 -10.74 -35.26 31.03
CA LEU A 640 -9.80 -35.95 31.91
C LEU A 640 -8.82 -34.93 32.50
N LYS A 641 -9.01 -34.59 33.77
CA LYS A 641 -8.14 -33.64 34.47
C LYS A 641 -6.78 -34.28 34.80
N LEU A 642 -5.72 -33.59 34.40
CA LEU A 642 -4.34 -33.97 34.75
C LEU A 642 -4.01 -33.59 36.21
N PRO A 643 -3.10 -34.32 36.85
CA PRO A 643 -2.58 -33.97 38.17
C PRO A 643 -1.79 -32.65 38.12
N GLU A 644 -1.49 -32.07 39.29
CA GLU A 644 -0.78 -30.80 39.38
C GLU A 644 0.62 -30.83 38.76
N LYS A 645 1.31 -31.97 38.91
CA LYS A 645 2.61 -32.26 38.31
C LYS A 645 2.47 -33.47 37.40
N TYR A 646 2.93 -33.32 36.16
CA TYR A 646 2.99 -34.39 35.17
C TYR A 646 4.17 -34.18 34.24
N PHE A 647 4.62 -35.28 33.65
CA PHE A 647 5.60 -35.36 32.57
C PHE A 647 5.14 -36.48 31.64
N LEU A 648 4.77 -36.17 30.40
CA LEU A 648 4.02 -37.06 29.53
C LEU A 648 4.59 -37.10 28.11
N TYR A 649 4.73 -38.31 27.59
CA TYR A 649 5.09 -38.59 26.20
C TYR A 649 3.86 -39.07 25.43
N PRO A 650 3.71 -38.72 24.15
CA PRO A 650 2.75 -39.45 23.32
C PRO A 650 3.21 -40.91 23.22
N SER A 651 2.29 -41.84 23.43
CA SER A 651 2.62 -43.26 23.54
C SER A 651 1.58 -44.15 22.88
N ILE A 652 2.05 -45.28 22.35
CA ILE A 652 1.22 -46.36 21.83
C ILE A 652 1.73 -47.67 22.43
N CYS A 653 0.83 -48.51 22.94
CA CYS A 653 1.14 -49.85 23.41
C CYS A 653 0.40 -50.89 22.58
N MET A 654 1.10 -51.93 22.16
CA MET A 654 0.59 -53.00 21.31
C MET A 654 0.73 -54.35 22.00
N TYR A 655 -0.24 -55.23 21.77
CA TYR A 655 -0.20 -56.63 22.20
C TYR A 655 -0.91 -57.50 21.16
N SER A 656 -0.40 -58.71 20.99
CA SER A 656 -1.01 -59.74 20.14
C SER A 656 -0.96 -61.10 20.86
N ALA A 657 -2.09 -61.79 20.91
CA ALA A 657 -2.17 -63.15 21.43
C ALA A 657 -1.73 -64.23 20.40
N ARG A 658 -1.40 -63.86 19.15
CA ARG A 658 -1.04 -64.82 18.09
C ARG A 658 0.28 -64.46 17.40
N SER A 659 1.17 -65.44 17.28
CA SER A 659 2.52 -65.24 16.72
C SER A 659 2.57 -64.84 15.24
N LYS A 660 1.51 -65.13 14.46
CA LYS A 660 1.43 -64.79 13.03
C LYS A 660 0.75 -63.45 12.73
N GLN A 661 0.21 -62.77 13.75
CA GLN A 661 -0.49 -61.50 13.55
C GLN A 661 0.40 -60.32 13.87
N GLN A 662 0.49 -59.40 12.91
CA GLN A 662 1.25 -58.17 13.04
C GLN A 662 0.30 -57.03 13.39
N VAL A 663 0.48 -56.47 14.58
CA VAL A 663 -0.13 -55.19 14.93
C VAL A 663 0.76 -54.10 14.33
N LYS A 664 0.20 -53.24 13.47
CA LYS A 664 0.92 -52.18 12.77
C LYS A 664 0.17 -50.86 12.90
N VAL A 665 0.89 -49.84 13.33
CA VAL A 665 0.38 -48.49 13.56
C VAL A 665 1.28 -47.44 12.93
N VAL A 666 0.72 -46.27 12.63
CA VAL A 666 1.46 -45.09 12.17
C VAL A 666 1.15 -43.93 13.09
N ALA A 667 2.18 -43.41 13.75
CA ALA A 667 2.09 -42.23 14.59
C ALA A 667 2.44 -40.97 13.78
N GLU A 668 1.53 -40.00 13.75
CA GLU A 668 1.73 -38.71 13.10
C GLU A 668 1.74 -37.60 14.14
N PHE A 669 2.86 -36.88 14.24
CA PHE A 669 3.10 -35.86 15.26
C PHE A 669 3.12 -34.44 14.68
N CYS A 670 3.45 -34.30 13.39
CA CYS A 670 3.72 -33.02 12.74
C CYS A 670 2.68 -32.68 11.66
N GLY A 671 1.96 -33.68 11.17
CA GLY A 671 1.05 -33.60 10.04
C GLY A 671 1.73 -33.91 8.70
N PRO A 672 0.97 -33.97 7.60
CA PRO A 672 -0.48 -33.76 7.52
C PRO A 672 -1.27 -34.84 8.30
N PHE A 673 -2.34 -34.41 8.96
CA PHE A 673 -3.22 -35.29 9.72
C PHE A 673 -4.32 -35.87 8.82
N ASP A 674 -4.73 -37.11 9.09
CA ASP A 674 -5.81 -37.78 8.34
C ASP A 674 -7.16 -37.14 8.68
N CYS A 675 -7.32 -36.63 9.90
CA CYS A 675 -8.51 -35.90 10.32
C CYS A 675 -8.23 -34.40 10.49
N LYS A 676 -9.30 -33.60 10.39
CA LYS A 676 -9.21 -32.16 10.64
C LYS A 676 -8.82 -31.93 12.11
N VAL A 677 -7.72 -31.22 12.32
CA VAL A 677 -7.25 -30.84 13.66
C VAL A 677 -8.35 -30.08 14.41
N PRO A 678 -8.68 -30.47 15.66
CA PRO A 678 -9.64 -29.75 16.48
C PRO A 678 -9.26 -28.28 16.66
N LYS A 679 -10.27 -27.40 16.73
CA LYS A 679 -10.04 -25.95 16.85
C LYS A 679 -9.12 -25.65 18.04
N PHE A 680 -8.17 -24.73 17.83
CA PHE A 680 -7.19 -24.26 18.80
C PHE A 680 -6.05 -25.22 19.18
N PHE A 681 -6.04 -26.46 18.67
CA PHE A 681 -4.91 -27.36 18.82
C PHE A 681 -3.85 -27.13 17.75
N LYS A 682 -2.58 -27.26 18.12
CA LYS A 682 -1.42 -27.24 17.22
C LYS A 682 -0.84 -28.66 17.08
N PRO A 683 -0.20 -28.99 15.95
CA PRO A 683 0.53 -30.25 15.81
C PRO A 683 1.55 -30.42 16.94
N TYR A 684 1.65 -31.62 17.51
CA TYR A 684 2.53 -31.90 18.63
C TYR A 684 4.01 -31.56 18.34
N GLY A 685 4.47 -31.90 17.13
CA GLY A 685 5.84 -31.66 16.67
C GLY A 685 6.13 -30.20 16.26
N SER A 686 5.19 -29.28 16.39
CA SER A 686 5.37 -27.86 16.05
C SER A 686 6.00 -27.01 17.17
N GLY A 687 6.27 -27.59 18.35
CA GLY A 687 6.76 -26.86 19.53
C GLY A 687 8.26 -26.97 19.76
N SER A 688 8.92 -25.81 19.86
CA SER A 688 10.34 -25.55 20.13
C SER A 688 11.03 -26.46 21.16
N ALA A 689 12.21 -26.96 20.77
CA ALA A 689 13.26 -27.31 21.70
C ALA A 689 13.81 -26.03 22.36
N GLY A 690 13.76 -25.96 23.68
CA GLY A 690 14.44 -24.91 24.47
C GLY A 690 13.50 -24.06 25.32
N ASP A 691 13.19 -24.54 26.53
CA ASP A 691 12.83 -23.67 27.67
C ASP A 691 13.15 -24.35 29.01
N THR A 692 14.31 -25.01 29.08
CA THR A 692 14.92 -25.49 30.34
C THR A 692 16.44 -25.27 30.31
N ALA A 693 16.86 -24.00 30.24
CA ALA A 693 18.18 -23.59 30.73
C ALA A 693 17.97 -22.70 31.95
N GLY A 694 18.11 -23.30 33.13
CA GLY A 694 17.98 -22.62 34.40
C GLY A 694 18.99 -21.48 34.53
N LYS A 695 18.48 -20.26 34.74
CA LYS A 695 19.24 -19.20 35.41
C LYS A 695 19.51 -19.66 36.84
N ARG A 696 20.68 -20.24 37.08
CA ARG A 696 21.26 -20.32 38.42
C ARG A 696 21.69 -18.91 38.82
N SER A 697 21.05 -18.41 39.87
CA SER A 697 21.58 -17.35 40.70
C SER A 697 22.79 -17.85 41.50
N ASP A 698 23.69 -16.91 41.74
CA ASP A 698 24.71 -16.86 42.79
C ASP A 698 26.04 -17.62 42.62
N GLY A 699 27.11 -16.82 42.70
CA GLY A 699 28.49 -17.29 42.82
C GLY A 699 29.51 -16.16 42.76
N LYS A 700 29.49 -15.25 43.73
CA LYS A 700 30.61 -14.33 44.02
C LYS A 700 31.92 -15.11 44.10
N ALA A 701 32.91 -14.76 43.30
CA ALA A 701 34.31 -15.07 43.57
C ALA A 701 35.03 -13.78 43.98
N ARG A 702 35.49 -13.74 45.24
CA ARG A 702 36.57 -12.84 45.68
C ARG A 702 37.92 -13.55 45.51
N PRO A 703 39.03 -12.79 45.40
CA PRO A 703 40.32 -13.28 44.95
C PRO A 703 41.22 -13.75 46.11
N GLY A 704 42.22 -14.59 45.79
CA GLY A 704 43.45 -14.69 46.58
C GLY A 704 44.05 -16.10 46.74
N SER A 705 45.35 -16.19 46.40
CA SER A 705 46.40 -17.15 46.82
C SER A 705 46.19 -18.64 46.50
N ALA A 706 47.18 -19.40 46.04
CA ALA A 706 48.64 -19.27 46.01
C ALA A 706 49.20 -19.90 44.73
#